data_AF-A0A3D1A3L8-F1
#
_entry.id   AF-A0A3D1A3L8-F1
#
_cell.length_a   1.000
_cell.length_b   1.000
_cell.length_c   1.000
_cell.angle_alpha   90.00
_cell.angle_beta   90.00
_cell.angle_gamma   90.00
#
_symmetry.space_group_name_H-M   'P 1'
#
loop_
_entity.id
_entity.type
_entity.pdbx_description
1 polymer ?
#
loop_
_entity_poly.entity_id
_entity_poly.type
_entity_poly.pdbx_seq_one_letter_code
_entity_poly.pdbx_strand_id
1 'polypeptide(L)'
;MPLTVRGSLPKIIFNAAAFAGSFLLFQLELMTGATVLPHFGGSYYVWTVCLLFYQTVLVAGYGYALLLSEKLHGRAILRLHLAGLGAALLLFSGVFPGSVFSGPVADLLWRLTLFIGLPFLMLSASTTLCHRLLSESRGGSAFSVFAWSNAGSLAGMLVYTLIMEPRLTLGGAGTAWRILFVCYALLLAGALRYVSFGKAPPPAPAASGEKPRYLLWILLPAGSSALLAAVTSYQSSATASMPLTWMLPLCVYLFSYALLFSGRELKVSTLRLGLFALLGVLLLLLWRFESPVTLMMVALLNWALLFACLVAHRELYLARPASPALAPRYYLAMGLGGVLGTALVTPVGALRLSFGFADLYIALAVLVAALSYAEGRHKGPRTAGAMAVLIGCLLALGVKVSGESQVFGLRNFYGVYRVEDDKANGLRRFVHGATVHGIQHLAAGESRKTTVYYSKGSPISEVLETFPARSVGAVGLGVGVSCADAKAGTEWVFYELDPDVEMIARKYFTFLADCAASVKVITGDARVNLLKEPDGRFDLLYLDAFTGGSVPFHLITSEALRLYSSRLKPGGVMVFHVSANFLDLVPVIAGSAGAAGLQTRYKVSSFDPSDPARRSSEWLVATSNRAYLRKLSGNGWTKPEVPAGRRPWTDDYRNVLKALKW
;
A
#
# COMPACT_ATOMS: atom_id res chain seq x y z
N MET A 1 -18.90 -32.49 -24.14
CA MET A 1 -19.70 -31.32 -24.59
C MET A 1 -18.75 -30.40 -25.36
N PRO A 2 -18.88 -30.24 -26.68
CA PRO A 2 -17.91 -29.47 -27.46
C PRO A 2 -18.10 -27.96 -27.23
N LEU A 3 -17.00 -27.27 -26.92
CA LEU A 3 -16.92 -25.82 -26.72
C LEU A 3 -17.16 -25.08 -28.05
N THR A 4 -18.41 -24.75 -28.33
CA THR A 4 -18.78 -23.85 -29.44
C THR A 4 -18.51 -22.40 -29.05
N VAL A 5 -17.26 -21.95 -29.21
CA VAL A 5 -16.91 -20.52 -29.16
C VAL A 5 -17.38 -19.84 -30.45
N ARG A 6 -18.69 -19.66 -30.62
CA ARG A 6 -19.24 -18.69 -31.58
C ARG A 6 -19.64 -17.42 -30.83
N GLY A 7 -18.63 -16.68 -30.36
CA GLY A 7 -18.85 -15.32 -29.84
C GLY A 7 -19.16 -14.37 -30.98
N SER A 8 -20.28 -13.64 -30.94
CA SER A 8 -20.55 -12.55 -31.89
C SER A 8 -19.41 -11.53 -31.81
N LEU A 9 -18.92 -11.04 -32.95
CA LEU A 9 -17.81 -10.09 -33.05
C LEU A 9 -17.88 -8.90 -32.06
N PRO A 10 -19.03 -8.23 -31.82
CA PRO A 10 -19.13 -7.15 -30.83
C PRO A 10 -18.78 -7.59 -29.40
N LYS A 11 -19.15 -8.82 -29.01
CA LYS A 11 -18.85 -9.37 -27.69
C LYS A 11 -17.34 -9.54 -27.50
N ILE A 12 -16.64 -10.03 -28.53
CA ILE A 12 -15.19 -10.22 -28.49
C ILE A 12 -14.50 -8.87 -28.36
N ILE A 13 -14.85 -7.90 -29.21
CA ILE A 13 -14.24 -6.57 -29.22
C ILE A 13 -14.43 -5.86 -27.88
N PHE A 14 -15.66 -5.76 -27.35
CA PHE A 14 -15.91 -4.99 -26.13
C PHE A 14 -15.44 -5.69 -24.85
N ASN A 15 -15.43 -7.03 -24.80
CA ASN A 15 -14.79 -7.73 -23.68
C ASN A 15 -13.27 -7.57 -23.71
N ALA A 16 -12.64 -7.66 -24.89
CA ALA A 16 -11.21 -7.43 -25.05
C ALA A 16 -10.82 -5.98 -24.72
N ALA A 17 -11.64 -5.01 -25.14
CA ALA A 17 -11.43 -3.60 -24.82
C ALA A 17 -11.58 -3.34 -23.31
N ALA A 18 -12.60 -3.89 -22.66
CA ALA A 18 -12.75 -3.76 -21.20
C ALA A 18 -11.58 -4.41 -20.44
N PHE A 19 -11.12 -5.58 -20.88
CA PHE A 19 -9.92 -6.22 -20.33
C PHE A 19 -8.68 -5.33 -20.51
N ALA A 20 -8.40 -4.88 -21.74
CA ALA A 20 -7.22 -4.09 -22.06
C ALA A 20 -7.24 -2.71 -21.37
N GLY A 21 -8.40 -2.05 -21.29
CA GLY A 21 -8.57 -0.76 -20.62
C GLY A 21 -8.26 -0.87 -19.13
N SER A 22 -8.80 -1.87 -18.44
CA SER A 22 -8.52 -2.10 -17.01
C SER A 22 -7.11 -2.62 -16.74
N PHE A 23 -6.56 -3.43 -17.65
CA PHE A 23 -5.15 -3.84 -17.63
C PHE A 23 -4.21 -2.63 -17.65
N LEU A 24 -4.43 -1.71 -18.59
CA LEU A 24 -3.67 -0.46 -18.70
C LEU A 24 -3.87 0.44 -17.48
N LEU A 25 -5.10 0.55 -16.98
CA LEU A 25 -5.42 1.37 -15.80
C LEU A 25 -4.61 0.93 -14.58
N PHE A 26 -4.60 -0.37 -14.30
CA PHE A 26 -3.85 -0.91 -13.16
C PHE A 26 -2.34 -0.76 -13.33
N GLN A 27 -1.80 -0.97 -14.54
CA GLN A 27 -0.37 -0.71 -14.79
C GLN A 27 0.00 0.76 -14.53
N LEU A 28 -0.85 1.68 -14.97
CA LEU A 28 -0.63 3.11 -14.78
C LEU A 28 -0.58 3.49 -13.29
N GLU A 29 -1.46 2.93 -12.47
CA GLU A 29 -1.49 3.12 -11.02
C GLU A 29 -0.16 2.67 -10.36
N LEU A 30 0.35 1.50 -10.72
CA LEU A 30 1.60 0.95 -10.15
C LEU A 30 2.84 1.72 -10.57
N MET A 31 2.91 2.07 -11.86
CA MET A 31 3.94 2.92 -12.40
C MET A 31 3.98 4.29 -11.74
N THR A 32 2.81 4.88 -11.52
CA THR A 32 2.68 6.19 -10.88
C THR A 32 3.12 6.11 -9.43
N GLY A 33 2.72 5.05 -8.70
CA GLY A 33 3.22 4.81 -7.35
C GLY A 33 4.75 4.76 -7.28
N ALA A 34 5.40 4.08 -8.23
CA ALA A 34 6.86 4.03 -8.30
C ALA A 34 7.50 5.39 -8.61
N THR A 35 6.85 6.22 -9.44
CA THR A 35 7.32 7.57 -9.83
C THR A 35 7.18 8.59 -8.70
N VAL A 36 6.13 8.46 -7.88
CA VAL A 36 5.83 9.35 -6.75
C VAL A 36 6.81 9.13 -5.59
N LEU A 37 7.26 7.89 -5.39
CA LEU A 37 8.05 7.48 -4.22
C LEU A 37 9.31 8.34 -3.96
N PRO A 38 10.16 8.66 -4.95
CA PRO A 38 11.34 9.50 -4.72
C PRO A 38 11.03 10.95 -4.30
N HIS A 39 9.82 11.44 -4.57
CA HIS A 39 9.41 12.82 -4.33
C HIS A 39 8.68 13.01 -2.99
N PHE A 40 7.85 12.02 -2.62
CA PHE A 40 6.99 12.09 -1.44
C PHE A 40 7.30 11.02 -0.37
N GLY A 41 8.23 10.10 -0.66
CA GLY A 41 8.57 8.98 0.18
C GLY A 41 7.68 7.74 -0.03
N GLY A 42 8.06 6.64 0.63
CA GLY A 42 7.40 5.33 0.55
C GLY A 42 6.45 5.03 1.71
N SER A 43 5.90 6.05 2.37
CA SER A 43 5.01 5.82 3.52
C SER A 43 3.66 5.24 3.06
N TYR A 44 3.02 4.46 3.95
CA TYR A 44 1.66 3.96 3.76
C TYR A 44 0.64 5.07 3.43
N TYR A 45 0.93 6.29 3.88
CA TYR A 45 0.11 7.46 3.59
C TYR A 45 0.08 7.84 2.12
N VAL A 46 1.27 7.98 1.49
CA VAL A 46 1.37 8.41 0.09
C VAL A 46 0.56 7.45 -0.77
N TRP A 47 0.65 6.16 -0.46
CA TRP A 47 -0.19 5.13 -1.06
C TRP A 47 -1.69 5.34 -0.80
N THR A 48 -2.10 5.67 0.43
CA THR A 48 -3.51 5.93 0.75
C THR A 48 -4.08 7.13 -0.01
N VAL A 49 -3.31 8.22 -0.16
CA VAL A 49 -3.75 9.40 -0.93
C VAL A 49 -3.81 9.08 -2.43
N CYS A 50 -2.83 8.34 -2.95
CA CYS A 50 -2.90 7.82 -4.31
C CYS A 50 -4.15 6.95 -4.50
N LEU A 51 -4.45 6.04 -3.58
CA LEU A 51 -5.65 5.19 -3.63
C LEU A 51 -6.93 6.02 -3.64
N LEU A 52 -7.05 7.03 -2.77
CA LEU A 52 -8.19 7.94 -2.76
C LEU A 52 -8.32 8.70 -4.08
N PHE A 53 -7.22 9.17 -4.64
CA PHE A 53 -7.19 9.80 -5.97
C PHE A 53 -7.69 8.84 -7.05
N TYR A 54 -7.14 7.62 -7.13
CA TYR A 54 -7.54 6.62 -8.12
C TYR A 54 -9.02 6.26 -8.00
N GLN A 55 -9.51 6.05 -6.80
CA GLN A 55 -10.92 5.78 -6.52
C GLN A 55 -11.83 6.94 -6.93
N THR A 56 -11.42 8.18 -6.66
CA THR A 56 -12.17 9.38 -7.03
C THR A 56 -12.23 9.56 -8.55
N VAL A 57 -11.10 9.42 -9.24
CA VAL A 57 -11.05 9.54 -10.71
C VAL A 57 -11.73 8.34 -11.39
N LEU A 58 -11.73 7.16 -10.77
CA LEU A 58 -12.52 6.00 -11.22
C LEU A 58 -14.03 6.34 -11.20
N VAL A 59 -14.52 6.89 -10.08
CA VAL A 59 -15.92 7.36 -9.96
C VAL A 59 -16.20 8.47 -10.98
N ALA A 60 -15.29 9.41 -11.19
CA ALA A 60 -15.43 10.46 -12.19
C ALA A 60 -15.55 9.88 -13.61
N GLY A 61 -14.77 8.84 -13.95
CA GLY A 61 -14.88 8.12 -15.22
C GLY A 61 -16.21 7.39 -15.39
N TYR A 62 -16.76 6.80 -14.32
CA TYR A 62 -18.12 6.24 -14.33
C TYR A 62 -19.18 7.33 -14.51
N GLY A 63 -18.98 8.51 -13.91
CA GLY A 63 -19.82 9.69 -14.12
C GLY A 63 -19.79 10.17 -15.58
N TYR A 64 -18.60 10.28 -16.18
CA TYR A 64 -18.42 10.57 -17.59
C TYR A 64 -19.14 9.54 -18.48
N ALA A 65 -18.97 8.24 -18.18
CA ALA A 65 -19.63 7.18 -18.93
C ALA A 65 -21.17 7.23 -18.80
N LEU A 66 -21.70 7.58 -17.62
CA LEU A 66 -23.13 7.80 -17.40
C LEU A 66 -23.64 8.96 -18.26
N LEU A 67 -22.99 10.12 -18.20
CA LEU A 67 -23.37 11.31 -18.98
C LEU A 67 -23.41 11.02 -20.48
N LEU A 68 -22.42 10.30 -21.00
CA LEU A 68 -22.41 9.90 -22.40
C LEU A 68 -23.51 8.87 -22.73
N SER A 69 -23.74 7.92 -21.83
CA SER A 69 -24.74 6.86 -22.04
C SER A 69 -26.18 7.39 -22.02
N GLU A 70 -26.44 8.49 -21.32
CA GLU A 70 -27.76 9.16 -21.27
C GLU A 70 -27.99 10.09 -22.47
N LYS A 71 -26.93 10.70 -23.02
CA LYS A 71 -27.05 11.74 -24.06
C LYS A 71 -26.74 11.25 -25.48
N LEU A 72 -25.93 10.21 -25.63
CA LEU A 72 -25.37 9.78 -26.91
C LEU A 72 -25.63 8.28 -27.16
N HIS A 73 -25.40 7.85 -28.41
CA HIS A 73 -25.60 6.48 -28.86
C HIS A 73 -24.39 5.96 -29.63
N GLY A 74 -24.11 4.66 -29.50
CA GLY A 74 -23.20 3.85 -30.32
C GLY A 74 -21.95 4.58 -30.81
N ARG A 75 -21.96 4.95 -32.10
CA ARG A 75 -20.82 5.60 -32.77
C ARG A 75 -20.44 6.96 -32.19
N ALA A 76 -21.40 7.74 -31.71
CA ALA A 76 -21.11 9.06 -31.13
C ALA A 76 -20.34 8.91 -29.81
N ILE A 77 -20.74 7.96 -28.95
CA ILE A 77 -20.00 7.59 -27.74
C ILE A 77 -18.57 7.17 -28.10
N LEU A 78 -18.41 6.25 -29.06
CA LEU A 78 -17.08 5.77 -29.46
C LEU A 78 -16.18 6.87 -30.01
N ARG A 79 -16.69 7.75 -30.89
CA ARG A 79 -15.90 8.85 -31.45
C ARG A 79 -15.43 9.84 -30.38
N LEU A 80 -16.33 10.23 -29.48
CA LEU A 80 -15.98 11.17 -28.40
C LEU A 80 -14.98 10.53 -27.43
N HIS A 81 -15.16 9.25 -27.11
CA HIS A 81 -14.23 8.53 -26.26
C HIS A 81 -12.85 8.35 -26.91
N LEU A 82 -12.79 8.02 -28.20
CA LEU A 82 -11.53 7.97 -28.97
C LEU A 82 -10.84 9.33 -29.05
N ALA A 83 -11.59 10.42 -29.22
CA ALA A 83 -11.04 11.78 -29.17
C ALA A 83 -10.44 12.07 -27.78
N GLY A 84 -11.12 11.67 -26.70
CA GLY A 84 -10.60 11.77 -25.34
C GLY A 84 -9.34 10.94 -25.10
N LEU A 85 -9.28 9.71 -25.64
CA LEU A 85 -8.07 8.88 -25.60
C LEU A 85 -6.92 9.51 -26.40
N GLY A 86 -7.20 10.11 -27.55
CA GLY A 86 -6.22 10.86 -28.33
C GLY A 86 -5.69 12.08 -27.57
N ALA A 87 -6.57 12.86 -26.94
CA ALA A 87 -6.17 13.97 -26.07
C ALA A 87 -5.34 13.49 -24.87
N ALA A 88 -5.72 12.37 -24.25
CA ALA A 88 -4.94 11.77 -23.17
C ALA A 88 -3.52 11.42 -23.62
N LEU A 89 -3.36 10.84 -24.82
CA LEU A 89 -2.04 10.49 -25.34
C LEU A 89 -1.19 11.73 -25.68
N LEU A 90 -1.81 12.78 -26.25
CA LEU A 90 -1.12 14.02 -26.63
C LEU A 90 -0.70 14.85 -25.41
N LEU A 91 -1.53 14.89 -24.38
CA LEU A 91 -1.27 15.66 -23.16
C LEU A 91 -0.40 14.89 -22.13
N PHE A 92 -0.20 13.58 -22.33
CA PHE A 92 0.61 12.77 -21.43
C PHE A 92 2.11 12.99 -21.66
N SER A 93 2.69 13.96 -20.95
CA SER A 93 4.12 14.28 -21.01
C SER A 93 5.01 13.11 -20.58
N GLY A 94 4.53 12.26 -19.66
CA GLY A 94 5.33 11.25 -18.98
C GLY A 94 6.41 11.82 -18.06
N VAL A 95 6.39 13.13 -17.81
CA VAL A 95 7.26 13.81 -16.86
C VAL A 95 6.44 14.16 -15.63
N PHE A 96 6.92 13.74 -14.46
CA PHE A 96 6.25 14.05 -13.21
C PHE A 96 6.37 15.56 -12.92
N PRO A 97 5.26 16.30 -12.72
CA PRO A 97 5.30 17.75 -12.55
C PRO A 97 6.11 18.18 -11.31
N GLY A 98 6.67 19.40 -11.33
CA GLY A 98 7.36 20.02 -10.20
C GLY A 98 6.42 20.47 -9.06
N SER A 99 7.00 20.90 -7.93
CA SER A 99 6.25 21.33 -6.74
C SER A 99 5.56 22.65 -6.97
N VAL A 100 4.31 22.75 -6.52
CA VAL A 100 3.52 23.99 -6.58
C VAL A 100 3.01 24.38 -5.21
N PHE A 101 2.59 23.41 -4.40
CA PHE A 101 2.01 23.67 -3.07
C PHE A 101 2.99 23.28 -1.96
N SER A 102 2.95 24.03 -0.85
CA SER A 102 3.75 23.73 0.35
C SER A 102 3.21 22.54 1.14
N GLY A 103 1.91 22.22 1.01
CA GLY A 103 1.27 21.11 1.69
C GLY A 103 1.40 19.80 0.91
N PRO A 104 1.92 18.70 1.50
CA PRO A 104 2.28 17.49 0.76
C PRO A 104 1.09 16.78 0.11
N VAL A 105 -0.09 16.83 0.74
CA VAL A 105 -1.32 16.20 0.23
C VAL A 105 -1.86 16.92 -0.99
N ALA A 106 -2.01 18.25 -0.88
CA ALA A 106 -2.52 19.08 -1.95
C ALA A 106 -1.56 19.06 -3.15
N ASP A 107 -0.24 19.10 -2.88
CA ASP A 107 0.79 18.99 -3.90
C ASP A 107 0.74 17.63 -4.62
N LEU A 108 0.65 16.52 -3.87
CA LEU A 108 0.54 15.19 -4.46
C LEU A 108 -0.72 15.05 -5.34
N LEU A 109 -1.90 15.42 -4.82
CA LEU A 109 -3.17 15.32 -5.56
C LEU A 109 -3.15 16.18 -6.84
N TRP A 110 -2.59 17.38 -6.76
CA TRP A 110 -2.46 18.27 -7.91
C TRP A 110 -1.54 17.67 -8.98
N ARG A 111 -0.35 17.21 -8.59
CA ARG A 111 0.61 16.60 -9.51
C ARG A 111 0.05 15.32 -10.13
N LEU A 112 -0.66 14.48 -9.38
CA LEU A 112 -1.33 13.29 -9.92
C LEU A 112 -2.41 13.67 -10.95
N THR A 113 -3.19 14.71 -10.67
CA THR A 113 -4.22 15.23 -11.59
C THR A 113 -3.61 15.63 -12.93
N LEU A 114 -2.50 16.37 -12.91
CA LEU A 114 -1.80 16.78 -14.12
C LEU A 114 -1.06 15.63 -14.81
N PHE A 115 -0.46 14.73 -14.04
CA PHE A 115 0.38 13.66 -14.56
C PHE A 115 -0.43 12.54 -15.23
N ILE A 116 -1.51 12.08 -14.59
CA ILE A 116 -2.27 10.91 -15.04
C ILE A 116 -3.79 11.09 -15.02
N GLY A 117 -4.32 12.22 -14.55
CA GLY A 117 -5.76 12.41 -14.37
C GLY A 117 -6.59 12.10 -15.62
N LEU A 118 -6.19 12.64 -16.77
CA LEU A 118 -6.90 12.42 -18.03
C LEU A 118 -6.81 10.98 -18.57
N PRO A 119 -5.61 10.36 -18.75
CA PRO A 119 -5.54 8.96 -19.19
C PRO A 119 -6.23 8.01 -18.22
N PHE A 120 -6.13 8.25 -16.91
CA PHE A 120 -6.82 7.44 -15.91
C PHE A 120 -8.35 7.57 -16.02
N LEU A 121 -8.87 8.79 -16.18
CA LEU A 121 -10.32 9.04 -16.34
C LEU A 121 -10.88 8.40 -17.62
N MET A 122 -10.13 8.43 -18.71
CA MET A 122 -10.53 7.75 -19.95
C MET A 122 -10.54 6.23 -19.76
N LEU A 123 -9.49 5.65 -19.17
CA LEU A 123 -9.42 4.21 -18.95
C LEU A 123 -10.48 3.72 -17.96
N SER A 124 -10.83 4.49 -16.93
CA SER A 124 -11.86 4.11 -15.96
C SER A 124 -13.26 4.05 -16.56
N ALA A 125 -13.55 4.91 -17.54
CA ALA A 125 -14.82 4.90 -18.27
C ALA A 125 -15.04 3.65 -19.14
N SER A 126 -13.96 2.97 -19.52
CA SER A 126 -13.95 1.87 -20.51
C SER A 126 -14.97 0.77 -20.20
N THR A 127 -15.05 0.35 -18.94
CA THR A 127 -15.90 -0.77 -18.52
C THR A 127 -17.38 -0.47 -18.72
N THR A 128 -17.83 0.70 -18.25
CA THR A 128 -19.22 1.13 -18.35
C THR A 128 -19.61 1.43 -19.80
N LEU A 129 -18.71 2.07 -20.56
CA LEU A 129 -18.94 2.34 -21.99
C LEU A 129 -19.00 1.05 -22.81
N CYS A 130 -18.09 0.10 -22.59
CA CYS A 130 -18.11 -1.20 -23.26
C CYS A 130 -19.39 -1.99 -22.93
N HIS A 131 -19.88 -1.94 -21.69
CA HIS A 131 -21.18 -2.52 -21.34
C HIS A 131 -22.28 -1.87 -22.18
N ARG A 132 -22.40 -0.53 -22.14
CA ARG A 132 -23.45 0.21 -22.85
C ARG A 132 -23.45 -0.09 -24.35
N LEU A 133 -22.28 -0.05 -24.98
CA LEU A 133 -22.09 -0.28 -26.41
C LEU A 133 -22.39 -1.73 -26.80
N LEU A 134 -21.99 -2.71 -25.98
CA LEU A 134 -22.29 -4.12 -26.23
C LEU A 134 -23.80 -4.39 -26.09
N SER A 135 -24.43 -3.84 -25.05
CA SER A 135 -25.90 -3.92 -24.87
C SER A 135 -26.67 -3.31 -26.03
N GLU A 136 -26.20 -2.19 -26.59
CA GLU A 136 -26.83 -1.57 -27.77
C GLU A 136 -26.64 -2.39 -29.05
N SER A 137 -25.50 -3.08 -29.19
CA SER A 137 -25.20 -3.90 -30.38
C SER A 137 -25.91 -5.27 -30.41
N ARG A 138 -26.21 -5.86 -29.25
CA ARG A 138 -26.75 -7.24 -29.15
C ARG A 138 -28.14 -7.35 -28.54
N GLY A 139 -28.60 -6.31 -27.83
CA GLY A 139 -29.75 -6.41 -26.94
C GLY A 139 -29.41 -7.13 -25.63
N GLY A 140 -30.10 -6.75 -24.55
CA GLY A 140 -29.90 -7.31 -23.21
C GLY A 140 -28.71 -6.74 -22.45
N SER A 141 -28.57 -7.13 -21.18
CA SER A 141 -27.51 -6.63 -20.30
C SER A 141 -26.17 -7.33 -20.56
N ALA A 142 -25.08 -6.58 -20.47
CA ALA A 142 -23.73 -7.02 -20.84
C ALA A 142 -22.80 -7.12 -19.61
N PHE A 143 -23.32 -7.56 -18.46
CA PHE A 143 -22.56 -7.63 -17.20
C PHE A 143 -21.29 -8.48 -17.25
N SER A 144 -21.17 -9.40 -18.23
CA SER A 144 -19.93 -10.15 -18.48
C SER A 144 -18.74 -9.23 -18.77
N VAL A 145 -18.96 -8.02 -19.30
CA VAL A 145 -17.90 -7.02 -19.54
C VAL A 145 -17.19 -6.67 -18.24
N PHE A 146 -17.92 -6.60 -17.12
CA PHE A 146 -17.35 -6.33 -15.81
C PHE A 146 -16.42 -7.45 -15.33
N ALA A 147 -16.73 -8.71 -15.65
CA ALA A 147 -15.86 -9.83 -15.35
C ALA A 147 -14.53 -9.73 -16.10
N TRP A 148 -14.57 -9.41 -17.41
CA TRP A 148 -13.37 -9.21 -18.23
C TRP A 148 -12.55 -8.00 -17.80
N SER A 149 -13.21 -6.92 -17.40
CA SER A 149 -12.56 -5.75 -16.81
C SER A 149 -11.78 -6.10 -15.54
N ASN A 150 -12.38 -6.81 -14.58
CA ASN A 150 -11.69 -7.24 -13.36
C ASN A 150 -10.58 -8.26 -13.64
N ALA A 151 -10.77 -9.16 -14.62
CA ALA A 151 -9.70 -10.05 -15.08
C ALA A 151 -8.53 -9.26 -15.69
N GLY A 152 -8.82 -8.18 -16.42
CA GLY A 152 -7.83 -7.23 -16.95
C GLY A 152 -7.05 -6.54 -15.84
N SER A 153 -7.74 -6.04 -14.82
CA SER A 153 -7.12 -5.46 -13.62
C SER A 153 -6.15 -6.41 -12.94
N LEU A 154 -6.57 -7.66 -12.70
CA LEU A 154 -5.74 -8.73 -12.14
C LEU A 154 -4.50 -8.99 -12.98
N ALA A 155 -4.70 -9.16 -14.30
CA ALA A 155 -3.61 -9.40 -15.22
C ALA A 155 -2.64 -8.22 -15.28
N GLY A 156 -3.13 -6.98 -15.30
CA GLY A 156 -2.32 -5.77 -15.35
C GLY A 156 -1.41 -5.66 -14.13
N MET A 157 -1.99 -5.89 -12.95
CA MET A 157 -1.26 -5.88 -11.69
C MET A 157 -0.21 -7.00 -11.60
N LEU A 158 -0.56 -8.24 -11.95
CA LEU A 158 0.36 -9.38 -11.93
C LEU A 158 1.47 -9.23 -12.97
N VAL A 159 1.16 -8.81 -14.20
CA VAL A 159 2.16 -8.59 -15.25
C VAL A 159 3.12 -7.47 -14.86
N TYR A 160 2.63 -6.39 -14.25
CA TYR A 160 3.52 -5.33 -13.80
C TYR A 160 4.51 -5.83 -12.75
N THR A 161 3.99 -6.42 -11.66
CA THR A 161 4.82 -6.84 -10.51
C THR A 161 5.72 -8.02 -10.82
N LEU A 162 5.26 -8.99 -11.63
CA LEU A 162 6.00 -10.23 -11.90
C LEU A 162 6.89 -10.15 -13.15
N ILE A 163 6.60 -9.25 -14.09
CA ILE A 163 7.27 -9.19 -15.39
C ILE A 163 7.88 -7.81 -15.65
N MET A 164 7.10 -6.73 -15.57
CA MET A 164 7.59 -5.41 -15.96
C MET A 164 8.59 -4.85 -14.96
N GLU A 165 8.22 -4.70 -13.68
CA GLU A 165 9.10 -4.16 -12.63
C GLU A 165 10.44 -4.92 -12.52
N PRO A 166 10.47 -6.27 -12.54
CA PRO A 166 11.74 -7.01 -12.44
C PRO A 166 12.67 -6.88 -13.67
N ARG A 167 12.14 -6.55 -14.85
CA ARG A 167 12.87 -6.64 -16.14
C ARG A 167 13.08 -5.30 -16.84
N LEU A 168 12.18 -4.35 -16.65
CA LEU A 168 12.17 -3.05 -17.31
C LEU A 168 12.51 -1.95 -16.31
N THR A 169 13.10 -0.87 -16.79
CA THR A 169 13.14 0.38 -16.03
C THR A 169 11.77 1.06 -16.06
N LEU A 170 11.52 2.06 -15.20
CA LEU A 170 10.23 2.79 -15.22
C LEU A 170 10.02 3.48 -16.58
N GLY A 171 11.07 4.04 -17.17
CA GLY A 171 11.03 4.57 -18.54
C GLY A 171 10.68 3.50 -19.60
N GLY A 172 11.25 2.30 -19.47
CA GLY A 172 10.93 1.16 -20.35
C GLY A 172 9.48 0.68 -20.19
N ALA A 173 9.01 0.57 -18.94
CA ALA A 173 7.62 0.25 -18.63
C ALA A 173 6.65 1.28 -19.22
N GLY A 174 7.00 2.58 -19.17
CA GLY A 174 6.17 3.65 -19.71
C GLY A 174 6.09 3.65 -21.23
N THR A 175 7.18 3.28 -21.90
CA THR A 175 7.18 3.08 -23.35
C THR A 175 6.28 1.91 -23.74
N ALA A 176 6.42 0.76 -23.06
CA ALA A 176 5.56 -0.39 -23.29
C ALA A 176 4.07 -0.07 -23.05
N TRP A 177 3.78 0.66 -21.98
CA TRP A 177 2.42 1.10 -21.65
C TRP A 177 1.82 2.00 -22.74
N ARG A 178 2.58 2.98 -23.27
CA ARG A 178 2.13 3.85 -24.37
C ARG A 178 1.80 3.06 -25.64
N ILE A 179 2.61 2.07 -25.99
CA ILE A 179 2.36 1.19 -27.15
C ILE A 179 1.05 0.43 -26.94
N LEU A 180 0.87 -0.19 -25.76
CA LEU A 180 -0.35 -0.92 -25.43
C LEU A 180 -1.58 -0.01 -25.39
N PHE A 181 -1.44 1.24 -24.95
CA PHE A 181 -2.49 2.25 -24.97
C PHE A 181 -2.94 2.59 -26.40
N VAL A 182 -2.00 2.75 -27.34
CA VAL A 182 -2.32 2.93 -28.75
C VAL A 182 -3.04 1.70 -29.32
N CYS A 183 -2.56 0.48 -29.02
CA CYS A 183 -3.22 -0.76 -29.42
C CYS A 183 -4.68 -0.85 -28.89
N TYR A 184 -4.89 -0.43 -27.65
CA TYR A 184 -6.23 -0.35 -27.05
C TYR A 184 -7.13 0.66 -27.79
N ALA A 185 -6.62 1.85 -28.11
CA ALA A 185 -7.36 2.84 -28.89
C ALA A 185 -7.70 2.32 -30.30
N LEU A 186 -6.77 1.62 -30.96
CA LEU A 186 -6.99 0.99 -32.26
C LEU A 186 -8.05 -0.12 -32.20
N LEU A 187 -8.09 -0.92 -31.12
CA LEU A 187 -9.13 -1.92 -30.91
C LEU A 187 -10.53 -1.29 -30.85
N LEU A 188 -10.67 -0.16 -30.12
CA LEU A 188 -11.93 0.59 -30.07
C LEU A 188 -12.26 1.29 -31.39
N ALA A 189 -11.26 1.78 -32.12
CA ALA A 189 -11.45 2.33 -33.46
C ALA A 189 -11.95 1.25 -34.44
N GLY A 190 -11.45 0.01 -34.33
CA GLY A 190 -11.98 -1.14 -35.06
C GLY A 190 -13.48 -1.37 -34.81
N ALA A 191 -13.96 -1.12 -33.60
CA ALA A 191 -15.39 -1.23 -33.29
C ALA A 191 -16.25 -0.28 -34.14
N LEU A 192 -15.76 0.92 -34.49
CA LEU A 192 -16.49 1.84 -35.39
C LEU A 192 -16.72 1.25 -36.78
N ARG A 193 -15.78 0.43 -37.27
CA ARG A 193 -15.82 -0.18 -38.59
C ARG A 193 -16.64 -1.45 -38.63
N TYR A 194 -16.52 -2.28 -37.58
CA TYR A 194 -16.99 -3.67 -37.59
C TYR A 194 -18.21 -3.94 -36.68
N VAL A 195 -18.59 -3.00 -35.82
CA VAL A 195 -19.79 -3.14 -34.98
C VAL A 195 -20.93 -2.30 -35.56
N SER A 196 -22.05 -2.99 -35.82
CA SER A 196 -23.32 -2.34 -36.09
C SER A 196 -24.00 -1.98 -34.78
N PHE A 197 -24.31 -0.70 -34.62
CA PHE A 197 -25.20 -0.22 -33.58
C PHE A 197 -26.58 -0.06 -34.21
N GLY A 198 -27.61 -0.68 -33.63
CA GLY A 198 -28.97 -0.52 -34.12
C GLY A 198 -29.41 0.96 -34.07
N LYS A 199 -30.49 1.31 -34.78
CA LYS A 199 -31.27 2.52 -34.42
C LYS A 199 -31.65 2.37 -32.95
N ALA A 200 -31.53 3.44 -32.17
CA ALA A 200 -31.78 3.45 -30.73
C ALA A 200 -32.97 2.52 -30.41
N PRO A 201 -32.82 1.53 -29.51
CA PRO A 201 -33.97 0.72 -29.13
C PRO A 201 -35.09 1.69 -28.75
N PRO A 202 -36.35 1.44 -29.18
CA PRO A 202 -37.47 2.24 -28.72
C PRO A 202 -37.33 2.36 -27.20
N PRO A 203 -37.54 3.56 -26.61
CA PRO A 203 -37.39 3.74 -25.18
C PRO A 203 -38.07 2.56 -24.53
N ALA A 204 -37.32 1.79 -23.72
CA ALA A 204 -37.88 0.65 -23.02
C ALA A 204 -39.22 1.14 -22.44
N PRO A 205 -40.32 0.41 -22.64
CA PRO A 205 -41.63 0.86 -22.15
C PRO A 205 -41.42 1.36 -20.72
N ALA A 206 -42.03 2.49 -20.37
CA ALA A 206 -41.91 3.14 -19.07
C ALA A 206 -42.34 2.26 -17.86
N ALA A 207 -42.42 0.94 -18.05
CA ALA A 207 -42.95 -0.09 -17.18
C ALA A 207 -42.03 -1.33 -17.15
N SER A 208 -40.77 -1.22 -16.73
CA SER A 208 -40.17 -2.38 -16.02
C SER A 208 -40.60 -2.41 -14.55
N GLY A 209 -41.16 -1.32 -14.00
CA GLY A 209 -41.50 -1.20 -12.58
C GLY A 209 -40.31 -1.44 -11.64
N GLU A 210 -39.10 -1.61 -12.18
CA GLU A 210 -37.92 -2.03 -11.46
C GLU A 210 -37.40 -0.85 -10.65
N LYS A 211 -37.73 -0.84 -9.35
CA LYS A 211 -37.23 0.17 -8.43
C LYS A 211 -35.72 -0.01 -8.26
N PRO A 212 -34.90 1.01 -8.57
CA PRO A 212 -33.46 0.91 -8.44
C PRO A 212 -33.07 0.68 -6.98
N ARG A 213 -32.13 -0.24 -6.77
CA ARG A 213 -31.72 -0.69 -5.43
C ARG A 213 -30.46 0.04 -4.96
N TYR A 214 -30.43 1.37 -5.08
CA TYR A 214 -29.25 2.20 -4.83
C TYR A 214 -28.55 1.90 -3.49
N LEU A 215 -29.32 1.72 -2.42
CA LEU A 215 -28.76 1.38 -1.10
C LEU A 215 -27.96 0.08 -1.13
N LEU A 216 -28.42 -0.97 -1.82
CA LEU A 216 -27.65 -2.21 -1.97
C LEU A 216 -26.42 -2.00 -2.86
N TRP A 217 -26.58 -1.21 -3.92
CA TRP A 217 -25.50 -0.91 -4.86
C TRP A 217 -24.36 -0.11 -4.23
N ILE A 218 -24.63 0.59 -3.12
CA ILE A 218 -23.63 1.36 -2.36
C ILE A 218 -23.13 0.57 -1.15
N LEU A 219 -24.03 0.03 -0.30
CA LEU A 219 -23.65 -0.57 0.98
C LEU A 219 -22.83 -1.86 0.83
N LEU A 220 -23.14 -2.73 -0.15
CA LEU A 220 -22.40 -3.98 -0.36
C LEU A 220 -20.95 -3.73 -0.83
N PRO A 221 -20.69 -2.86 -1.83
CA PRO A 221 -19.34 -2.41 -2.15
C PRO A 221 -18.66 -1.68 -0.99
N ALA A 222 -19.39 -0.86 -0.22
CA ALA A 222 -18.81 -0.17 0.93
C ALA A 222 -18.29 -1.14 1.98
N GLY A 223 -19.08 -2.14 2.36
CA GLY A 223 -18.65 -3.17 3.32
C GLY A 223 -17.45 -3.99 2.83
N SER A 224 -17.49 -4.46 1.58
CA SER A 224 -16.38 -5.26 1.02
C SER A 224 -15.11 -4.43 0.80
N SER A 225 -15.22 -3.16 0.42
CA SER A 225 -14.06 -2.27 0.21
C SER A 225 -13.48 -1.73 1.51
N ALA A 226 -14.31 -1.52 2.53
CA ALA A 226 -13.87 -1.25 3.90
C ALA A 226 -13.04 -2.43 4.44
N LEU A 227 -13.52 -3.66 4.21
CA LEU A 227 -12.80 -4.87 4.64
C LEU A 227 -11.49 -5.05 3.89
N LEU A 228 -11.49 -4.86 2.57
CA LEU A 228 -10.26 -4.82 1.78
C LEU A 228 -9.26 -3.80 2.34
N ALA A 229 -9.70 -2.56 2.61
CA ALA A 229 -8.85 -1.51 3.15
C ALA A 229 -8.31 -1.85 4.54
N ALA A 230 -9.14 -2.41 5.43
CA ALA A 230 -8.72 -2.83 6.77
C ALA A 230 -7.67 -3.94 6.73
N VAL A 231 -7.90 -4.99 5.93
CA VAL A 231 -6.94 -6.11 5.76
C VAL A 231 -5.64 -5.60 5.15
N THR A 232 -5.72 -4.73 4.15
CA THR A 232 -4.55 -4.14 3.50
C THR A 232 -3.75 -3.26 4.45
N SER A 233 -4.42 -2.42 5.24
CA SER A 233 -3.81 -1.57 6.28
C SER A 233 -3.06 -2.43 7.29
N TYR A 234 -3.72 -3.46 7.83
CA TYR A 234 -3.11 -4.38 8.79
C TYR A 234 -1.88 -5.10 8.22
N GLN A 235 -1.99 -5.68 7.02
CA GLN A 235 -0.87 -6.35 6.35
C GLN A 235 0.27 -5.38 6.03
N SER A 236 -0.04 -4.16 5.59
CA SER A 236 0.97 -3.12 5.29
C SER A 236 1.63 -2.54 6.54
N SER A 237 0.96 -2.60 7.70
CA SER A 237 1.53 -2.18 8.98
C SER A 237 2.52 -3.19 9.56
N ALA A 238 2.33 -4.47 9.24
CA ALA A 238 3.12 -5.54 9.81
C ALA A 238 4.16 -6.12 8.85
N THR A 239 3.94 -5.96 7.55
CA THR A 239 4.89 -6.29 6.49
C THR A 239 5.37 -5.01 5.81
N ALA A 240 6.33 -5.10 4.89
CA ALA A 240 6.70 -3.91 4.12
C ALA A 240 5.53 -3.36 3.33
N SER A 241 5.45 -2.03 3.24
CA SER A 241 4.64 -1.37 2.22
C SER A 241 5.30 -1.57 0.85
N MET A 242 5.23 -2.81 0.36
CA MET A 242 5.72 -3.22 -0.95
C MET A 242 4.54 -3.68 -1.81
N PRO A 243 4.64 -3.58 -3.15
CA PRO A 243 3.55 -3.94 -4.03
C PRO A 243 2.92 -5.31 -3.77
N LEU A 244 3.74 -6.31 -3.47
CA LEU A 244 3.29 -7.68 -3.21
C LEU A 244 2.34 -7.80 -2.02
N THR A 245 2.56 -7.03 -0.95
CA THR A 245 1.77 -7.12 0.29
C THR A 245 0.32 -6.75 0.05
N TRP A 246 0.07 -5.58 -0.52
CA TRP A 246 -1.30 -5.09 -0.76
C TRP A 246 -1.89 -5.67 -2.06
N MET A 247 -1.06 -6.20 -2.96
CA MET A 247 -1.52 -6.89 -4.17
C MET A 247 -2.32 -8.16 -3.85
N LEU A 248 -1.93 -8.93 -2.82
CA LEU A 248 -2.65 -10.15 -2.44
C LEU A 248 -4.13 -9.93 -2.06
N PRO A 249 -4.46 -9.05 -1.11
CA PRO A 249 -5.86 -8.80 -0.76
C PRO A 249 -6.64 -8.17 -1.92
N LEU A 250 -5.99 -7.33 -2.73
CA LEU A 250 -6.61 -6.75 -3.92
C LEU A 250 -6.88 -7.80 -5.01
N CYS A 251 -5.97 -8.76 -5.22
CA CYS A 251 -6.16 -9.92 -6.10
C CYS A 251 -7.40 -10.71 -5.70
N VAL A 252 -7.51 -11.04 -4.42
CA VAL A 252 -8.64 -11.77 -3.85
C VAL A 252 -9.96 -11.02 -4.10
N TYR A 253 -9.97 -9.72 -3.85
CA TYR A 253 -11.14 -8.85 -4.04
C TYR A 253 -11.56 -8.71 -5.51
N LEU A 254 -10.62 -8.54 -6.43
CA LEU A 254 -10.92 -8.44 -7.87
C LEU A 254 -11.33 -9.81 -8.45
N PHE A 255 -10.75 -10.89 -7.93
CA PHE A 255 -11.10 -12.26 -8.32
C PHE A 255 -12.55 -12.59 -8.00
N SER A 256 -13.08 -12.18 -6.85
CA SER A 256 -14.50 -12.41 -6.52
C SER A 256 -15.44 -11.70 -7.50
N TYR A 257 -15.13 -10.46 -7.91
CA TYR A 257 -15.88 -9.77 -8.96
C TYR A 257 -15.78 -10.47 -10.31
N ALA A 258 -14.56 -10.82 -10.74
CA ALA A 258 -14.32 -11.50 -12.00
C ALA A 258 -15.10 -12.83 -12.08
N LEU A 259 -15.10 -13.61 -11.00
CA LEU A 259 -15.77 -14.91 -10.91
C LEU A 259 -17.30 -14.78 -10.94
N LEU A 260 -17.87 -13.89 -10.13
CA LEU A 260 -19.33 -13.81 -9.97
C LEU A 260 -20.00 -13.14 -11.16
N PHE A 261 -19.41 -12.07 -11.71
CA PHE A 261 -19.94 -11.40 -12.89
C PHE A 261 -19.70 -12.17 -14.19
N SER A 262 -18.93 -13.27 -14.17
CA SER A 262 -18.87 -14.21 -15.29
C SER A 262 -20.15 -15.04 -15.42
N GLY A 263 -21.08 -14.93 -14.47
CA GLY A 263 -22.33 -15.68 -14.43
C GLY A 263 -22.27 -17.01 -13.69
N ARG A 264 -21.18 -17.29 -12.95
CA ARG A 264 -21.10 -18.51 -12.12
C ARG A 264 -21.91 -18.34 -10.85
N GLU A 265 -22.74 -19.33 -10.57
CA GLU A 265 -23.53 -19.38 -9.35
C GLU A 265 -22.82 -20.21 -8.28
N LEU A 266 -22.57 -19.59 -7.12
CA LEU A 266 -21.98 -20.27 -5.96
C LEU A 266 -23.05 -20.50 -4.89
N LYS A 267 -22.97 -21.66 -4.21
CA LYS A 267 -23.85 -22.03 -3.09
C LYS A 267 -23.47 -21.22 -1.85
N VAL A 268 -24.40 -20.39 -1.38
CA VAL A 268 -24.20 -19.44 -0.27
C VAL A 268 -23.90 -20.13 1.06
N SER A 269 -24.54 -21.27 1.33
CA SER A 269 -24.39 -21.99 2.59
C SER A 269 -22.94 -22.41 2.83
N THR A 270 -22.27 -22.93 1.81
CA THR A 270 -20.85 -23.32 1.87
C THR A 270 -19.94 -22.10 2.06
N LEU A 271 -20.21 -20.98 1.38
CA LEU A 271 -19.42 -19.75 1.52
C LEU A 271 -19.53 -19.12 2.91
N ARG A 272 -20.75 -19.08 3.48
CA ARG A 272 -20.98 -18.54 4.83
C ARG A 272 -20.34 -19.42 5.89
N LEU A 273 -20.45 -20.74 5.78
CA LEU A 273 -19.81 -21.67 6.71
C LEU A 273 -18.29 -21.49 6.71
N GLY A 274 -17.67 -21.39 5.52
CA GLY A 274 -16.24 -21.09 5.38
C GLY A 274 -15.84 -19.75 6.01
N LEU A 275 -16.63 -18.69 5.77
CA LEU A 275 -16.40 -17.37 6.36
C LEU A 275 -16.43 -17.41 7.89
N PHE A 276 -17.50 -17.96 8.48
CA PHE A 276 -17.66 -18.00 9.94
C PHE A 276 -16.61 -18.87 10.62
N ALA A 277 -16.23 -20.01 10.01
CA ALA A 277 -15.14 -20.84 10.50
C ALA A 277 -13.80 -20.07 10.53
N LEU A 278 -13.46 -19.38 9.44
CA LEU A 278 -12.23 -18.58 9.34
C LEU A 278 -12.21 -17.40 10.31
N LEU A 279 -13.32 -16.66 10.43
CA LEU A 279 -13.43 -15.56 11.40
C LEU A 279 -13.30 -16.06 12.84
N GLY A 280 -13.88 -17.22 13.17
CA GLY A 280 -13.72 -17.85 14.48
C GLY A 280 -12.26 -18.22 14.78
N VAL A 281 -11.55 -18.82 13.82
CA VAL A 281 -10.11 -19.12 13.95
C VAL A 281 -9.28 -17.84 14.10
N LEU A 282 -9.59 -16.80 13.33
CA LEU A 282 -8.88 -15.53 13.38
C LEU A 282 -9.03 -14.86 14.76
N LEU A 283 -10.25 -14.86 15.31
CA LEU A 283 -10.52 -14.33 16.65
C LEU A 283 -9.77 -15.10 17.73
N LEU A 284 -9.68 -16.43 17.63
CA LEU A 284 -8.91 -17.25 18.58
C LEU A 284 -7.40 -16.97 18.49
N LEU A 285 -6.86 -16.78 17.29
CA LEU A 285 -5.44 -16.47 17.09
C LEU A 285 -5.09 -15.06 17.57
N LEU A 286 -5.93 -14.08 17.29
CA LEU A 286 -5.78 -12.70 17.78
C LEU A 286 -5.96 -12.61 19.30
N TRP A 287 -6.78 -13.48 19.90
CA TRP A 287 -7.00 -13.54 21.35
C TRP A 287 -5.82 -14.14 22.11
N ARG A 288 -5.10 -15.11 21.52
CA ARG A 288 -4.07 -15.88 22.24
C ARG A 288 -2.65 -15.36 22.03
N PHE A 289 -2.43 -14.51 21.04
CA PHE A 289 -1.09 -14.13 20.63
C PHE A 289 -0.98 -12.63 20.32
N GLU A 290 -0.30 -11.89 21.19
CA GLU A 290 0.48 -10.69 20.81
C GLU A 290 1.68 -11.10 19.92
N SER A 291 1.44 -11.98 18.93
CA SER A 291 2.50 -12.52 18.08
C SER A 291 2.74 -11.61 16.88
N PRO A 292 3.98 -11.57 16.37
CA PRO A 292 4.28 -10.95 15.10
C PRO A 292 3.39 -11.53 13.99
N VAL A 293 3.06 -10.71 12.99
CA VAL A 293 2.29 -11.18 11.82
C VAL A 293 3.07 -12.26 11.10
N THR A 294 2.55 -13.48 11.18
CA THR A 294 3.10 -14.65 10.49
C THR A 294 2.51 -14.77 9.09
N LEU A 295 3.20 -15.49 8.21
CA LEU A 295 2.67 -15.85 6.89
C LEU A 295 1.31 -16.57 6.98
N MET A 296 1.12 -17.38 8.03
CA MET A 296 -0.15 -18.04 8.33
C MET A 296 -1.27 -17.03 8.59
N MET A 297 -1.01 -15.99 9.40
CA MET A 297 -1.99 -14.93 9.67
C MET A 297 -2.36 -14.17 8.39
N VAL A 298 -1.37 -13.84 7.55
CA VAL A 298 -1.60 -13.21 6.24
C VAL A 298 -2.48 -14.10 5.34
N ALA A 299 -2.21 -15.41 5.30
CA ALA A 299 -3.01 -16.36 4.53
C ALA A 299 -4.46 -16.42 5.04
N LEU A 300 -4.66 -16.58 6.36
CA LEU A 300 -5.98 -16.65 6.98
C LEU A 300 -6.80 -15.37 6.75
N LEU A 301 -6.18 -14.19 6.87
CA LEU A 301 -6.83 -12.91 6.57
C LEU A 301 -7.29 -12.81 5.12
N ASN A 302 -6.44 -13.22 4.16
CA ASN A 302 -6.78 -13.20 2.74
C ASN A 302 -7.90 -14.21 2.41
N TRP A 303 -7.90 -15.39 3.04
CA TRP A 303 -9.00 -16.35 2.91
C TRP A 303 -10.31 -15.79 3.48
N ALA A 304 -10.29 -15.23 4.69
CA ALA A 304 -11.48 -14.60 5.28
C ALA A 304 -12.02 -13.47 4.40
N LEU A 305 -11.13 -12.62 3.87
CA LEU A 305 -11.46 -11.58 2.90
C LEU A 305 -12.11 -12.16 1.64
N LEU A 306 -11.55 -13.24 1.07
CA LEU A 306 -12.10 -13.89 -0.12
C LEU A 306 -13.55 -14.34 0.10
N PHE A 307 -13.81 -15.07 1.18
CA PHE A 307 -15.16 -15.56 1.47
C PHE A 307 -16.13 -14.40 1.74
N ALA A 308 -15.72 -13.38 2.48
CA ALA A 308 -16.52 -12.18 2.71
C ALA A 308 -16.88 -11.46 1.40
N CYS A 309 -15.90 -11.28 0.50
CA CYS A 309 -16.11 -10.67 -0.80
C CYS A 309 -17.00 -11.54 -1.69
N LEU A 310 -16.82 -12.86 -1.72
CA LEU A 310 -17.68 -13.77 -2.48
C LEU A 310 -19.14 -13.70 -2.03
N VAL A 311 -19.42 -13.58 -0.73
CA VAL A 311 -20.80 -13.41 -0.24
C VAL A 311 -21.36 -12.04 -0.65
N ALA A 312 -20.64 -10.95 -0.36
CA ALA A 312 -21.11 -9.59 -0.64
C ALA A 312 -21.28 -9.31 -2.14
N HIS A 313 -20.31 -9.70 -2.95
CA HIS A 313 -20.33 -9.51 -4.40
C HIS A 313 -21.38 -10.40 -5.07
N ARG A 314 -21.73 -11.55 -4.48
CA ARG A 314 -22.82 -12.40 -4.99
C ARG A 314 -24.15 -11.70 -4.81
N GLU A 315 -24.42 -11.19 -3.60
CA GLU A 315 -25.66 -10.43 -3.34
C GLU A 315 -25.73 -9.17 -4.22
N LEU A 316 -24.59 -8.53 -4.45
CA LEU A 316 -24.49 -7.37 -5.34
C LEU A 316 -24.73 -7.76 -6.81
N TYR A 317 -24.21 -8.90 -7.26
CA TYR A 317 -24.47 -9.46 -8.57
C TYR A 317 -25.97 -9.76 -8.73
N LEU A 318 -26.62 -10.39 -7.74
CA LEU A 318 -28.07 -10.66 -7.77
C LEU A 318 -28.91 -9.37 -7.71
N ALA A 319 -28.39 -8.31 -7.11
CA ALA A 319 -29.04 -7.01 -7.06
C ALA A 319 -28.83 -6.16 -8.32
N ARG A 320 -28.09 -6.65 -9.34
CA ARG A 320 -27.88 -5.93 -10.60
C ARG A 320 -29.21 -5.62 -11.30
N PRO A 321 -29.35 -4.47 -11.97
CA PRO A 321 -30.57 -4.14 -12.68
C PRO A 321 -30.79 -5.09 -13.87
N ALA A 322 -32.05 -5.47 -14.12
CA ALA A 322 -32.44 -6.19 -15.31
C ALA A 322 -32.39 -5.28 -16.55
N SER A 323 -32.79 -4.01 -16.39
CA SER A 323 -32.75 -3.01 -17.45
C SER A 323 -31.32 -2.55 -17.78
N PRO A 324 -30.86 -2.66 -19.05
CA PRO A 324 -29.57 -2.13 -19.49
C PRO A 324 -29.42 -0.62 -19.29
N ALA A 325 -30.53 0.13 -19.25
CA ALA A 325 -30.51 1.59 -19.05
C ALA A 325 -30.05 1.99 -17.65
N LEU A 326 -30.26 1.14 -16.64
CA LEU A 326 -29.82 1.39 -15.26
C LEU A 326 -28.36 0.95 -15.01
N ALA A 327 -27.73 0.25 -15.94
CA ALA A 327 -26.38 -0.29 -15.76
C ALA A 327 -25.31 0.81 -15.50
N PRO A 328 -25.29 1.96 -16.20
CA PRO A 328 -24.34 3.03 -15.88
C PRO A 328 -24.51 3.59 -14.46
N ARG A 329 -25.75 3.74 -13.99
CA ARG A 329 -26.06 4.18 -12.62
C ARG A 329 -25.65 3.15 -11.58
N TYR A 330 -25.81 1.86 -11.90
CA TYR A 330 -25.35 0.75 -11.07
C TYR A 330 -23.83 0.77 -10.87
N TYR A 331 -23.04 0.97 -11.94
CA TYR A 331 -21.57 1.09 -11.82
C TYR A 331 -21.14 2.32 -11.02
N LEU A 332 -21.80 3.47 -11.24
CA LEU A 332 -21.51 4.67 -10.48
C LEU A 332 -21.78 4.47 -8.98
N ALA A 333 -22.94 3.91 -8.62
CA ALA A 333 -23.29 3.59 -7.24
C ALA A 333 -22.30 2.59 -6.62
N MET A 334 -21.86 1.59 -7.40
CA MET A 334 -20.85 0.63 -6.97
C MET A 334 -19.50 1.30 -6.67
N GLY A 335 -19.05 2.18 -7.57
CA GLY A 335 -17.82 2.96 -7.38
C GLY A 335 -17.89 3.85 -6.15
N LEU A 336 -19.00 4.59 -5.97
CA LEU A 336 -19.24 5.44 -4.79
C LEU A 336 -19.23 4.63 -3.50
N GLY A 337 -19.88 3.46 -3.48
CA GLY A 337 -19.82 2.53 -2.35
C GLY A 337 -18.38 2.14 -2.01
N GLY A 338 -17.58 1.81 -3.02
CA GLY A 338 -16.15 1.52 -2.83
C GLY A 338 -15.38 2.65 -2.15
N VAL A 339 -15.53 3.89 -2.64
CA VAL A 339 -14.87 5.08 -2.06
C VAL A 339 -15.31 5.30 -0.62
N LEU A 340 -16.62 5.25 -0.35
CA LEU A 340 -17.15 5.44 1.00
C LEU A 340 -16.63 4.37 1.96
N GLY A 341 -16.60 3.11 1.52
CA GLY A 341 -16.07 1.98 2.30
C GLY A 341 -14.61 2.17 2.68
N THR A 342 -13.76 2.50 1.71
CA THR A 342 -12.34 2.76 1.95
C THR A 342 -12.14 4.00 2.84
N ALA A 343 -12.86 5.10 2.56
CA ALA A 343 -12.75 6.35 3.33
C ALA A 343 -13.07 6.16 4.82
N LEU A 344 -13.98 5.25 5.18
CA LEU A 344 -14.32 4.95 6.58
C LEU A 344 -13.14 4.39 7.40
N VAL A 345 -12.20 3.70 6.74
CA VAL A 345 -11.15 2.92 7.40
C VAL A 345 -9.75 3.54 7.19
N THR A 346 -9.57 4.35 6.16
CA THR A 346 -8.31 5.07 5.93
C THR A 346 -8.08 6.22 6.92
N PRO A 347 -6.82 6.68 7.12
CA PRO A 347 -6.51 7.87 7.94
C PRO A 347 -7.25 9.16 7.57
N VAL A 348 -7.83 9.24 6.36
CA VAL A 348 -8.66 10.37 5.90
C VAL A 348 -10.07 10.33 6.51
N GLY A 349 -10.50 9.18 7.04
CA GLY A 349 -11.80 8.97 7.67
C GLY A 349 -11.97 9.65 9.04
N ALA A 350 -13.22 9.95 9.39
CA ALA A 350 -13.58 10.65 10.62
C ALA A 350 -13.34 9.84 11.92
N LEU A 351 -13.24 8.51 11.82
CA LEU A 351 -13.07 7.61 12.98
C LEU A 351 -11.58 7.42 13.27
N ARG A 352 -10.93 8.46 13.84
CA ARG A 352 -9.51 8.43 14.27
C ARG A 352 -9.31 7.61 15.55
N LEU A 353 -9.82 6.37 15.58
CA LEU A 353 -9.60 5.46 16.70
C LEU A 353 -8.13 5.00 16.69
N SER A 354 -7.43 5.20 17.82
CA SER A 354 -6.00 4.90 18.00
C SER A 354 -5.74 3.50 18.60
N PHE A 355 -6.77 2.68 18.74
CA PHE A 355 -6.69 1.35 19.35
C PHE A 355 -6.63 0.26 18.27
N GLY A 356 -5.51 -0.46 18.20
CA GLY A 356 -5.32 -1.73 17.48
C GLY A 356 -6.21 -1.99 16.25
N PHE A 357 -6.97 -3.09 16.29
CA PHE A 357 -7.77 -3.65 15.19
C PHE A 357 -9.09 -2.90 14.89
N ALA A 358 -9.26 -1.65 15.35
CA ALA A 358 -10.50 -0.86 15.16
C ALA A 358 -11.01 -0.83 13.71
N ASP A 359 -10.09 -0.65 12.76
CA ASP A 359 -10.34 -0.64 11.32
C ASP A 359 -11.05 -1.92 10.84
N LEU A 360 -10.60 -3.08 11.33
CA LEU A 360 -11.17 -4.38 10.98
C LEU A 360 -12.57 -4.56 11.58
N TYR A 361 -12.79 -4.10 12.81
CA TYR A 361 -14.10 -4.18 13.45
C TYR A 361 -15.14 -3.27 12.77
N ILE A 362 -14.77 -2.04 12.42
CA ILE A 362 -15.63 -1.12 11.66
C ILE A 362 -15.98 -1.74 10.32
N ALA A 363 -14.99 -2.24 9.59
CA ALA A 363 -15.21 -2.88 8.30
C ALA A 363 -16.16 -4.10 8.40
N LEU A 364 -15.96 -4.96 9.40
CA LEU A 364 -16.87 -6.09 9.66
C LEU A 364 -18.29 -5.61 9.99
N ALA A 365 -18.44 -4.60 10.85
CA ALA A 365 -19.74 -4.07 11.22
C ALA A 365 -20.50 -3.51 10.01
N VAL A 366 -19.83 -2.74 9.14
CA VAL A 366 -20.41 -2.20 7.91
C VAL A 366 -20.79 -3.33 6.95
N LEU A 367 -19.91 -4.32 6.76
CA LEU A 367 -20.17 -5.47 5.90
C LEU A 367 -21.38 -6.27 6.39
N VAL A 368 -21.42 -6.56 7.69
CA VAL A 368 -22.52 -7.28 8.31
C VAL A 368 -23.83 -6.50 8.17
N ALA A 369 -23.83 -5.20 8.44
CA ALA A 369 -25.01 -4.36 8.25
C ALA A 369 -25.51 -4.39 6.80
N ALA A 370 -24.59 -4.33 5.83
CA ALA A 370 -24.93 -4.42 4.40
C ALA A 370 -25.52 -5.79 4.03
N LEU A 371 -24.96 -6.89 4.54
CA LEU A 371 -25.45 -8.25 4.32
C LEU A 371 -26.81 -8.49 5.02
N SER A 372 -26.97 -8.01 6.26
CA SER A 372 -28.24 -8.06 6.99
C SER A 372 -29.33 -7.27 6.27
N TYR A 373 -29.01 -6.12 5.69
CA TYR A 373 -29.95 -5.36 4.87
C TYR A 373 -30.32 -6.08 3.56
N ALA A 374 -29.38 -6.82 2.95
CA ALA A 374 -29.66 -7.67 1.81
C ALA A 374 -30.57 -8.86 2.17
N GLU A 375 -30.31 -9.53 3.31
CA GLU A 375 -31.07 -10.69 3.78
C GLU A 375 -32.41 -10.38 4.42
N GLY A 376 -32.51 -9.25 5.15
CA GLY A 376 -33.73 -8.82 5.85
C GLY A 376 -34.91 -8.62 4.91
N ARG A 377 -34.64 -8.41 3.61
CA ARG A 377 -35.66 -8.44 2.54
C ARG A 377 -36.30 -9.80 2.32
N HIS A 378 -35.66 -10.90 2.73
CA HIS A 378 -36.11 -12.26 2.48
C HIS A 378 -36.45 -13.06 3.75
N LYS A 379 -35.89 -12.73 4.93
CA LYS A 379 -36.00 -13.57 6.15
C LYS A 379 -36.41 -12.83 7.45
N GLY A 380 -36.76 -11.55 7.38
CA GLY A 380 -37.29 -10.79 8.54
C GLY A 380 -36.26 -10.36 9.61
N PRO A 381 -36.69 -9.58 10.63
CA PRO A 381 -35.81 -8.80 11.52
C PRO A 381 -34.98 -9.61 12.54
N ARG A 382 -35.31 -10.90 12.76
CA ARG A 382 -34.63 -11.76 13.75
C ARG A 382 -33.17 -12.07 13.39
N THR A 383 -32.86 -12.16 12.10
CA THR A 383 -31.50 -12.40 11.60
C THR A 383 -30.59 -11.18 11.77
N ALA A 384 -31.14 -9.98 11.61
CA ALA A 384 -30.43 -8.71 11.85
C ALA A 384 -30.09 -8.52 13.35
N GLY A 385 -30.99 -8.92 14.25
CA GLY A 385 -30.76 -8.86 15.69
C GLY A 385 -29.62 -9.77 16.18
N ALA A 386 -29.57 -11.02 15.72
CA ALA A 386 -28.50 -11.96 16.10
C ALA A 386 -27.11 -11.50 15.63
N MET A 387 -27.03 -10.90 14.44
CA MET A 387 -25.78 -10.34 13.91
C MET A 387 -25.33 -9.07 14.64
N ALA A 388 -26.26 -8.21 15.07
CA ALA A 388 -25.96 -7.03 15.88
C ALA A 388 -25.41 -7.41 17.27
N VAL A 389 -25.96 -8.46 17.89
CA VAL A 389 -25.45 -9.01 19.15
C VAL A 389 -24.03 -9.56 18.98
N LEU A 390 -23.76 -10.27 17.88
CA LEU A 390 -22.41 -10.77 17.57
C LEU A 390 -21.41 -9.62 17.43
N ILE A 391 -21.77 -8.54 16.71
CA ILE A 391 -20.94 -7.33 16.60
C ILE A 391 -20.67 -6.74 17.99
N GLY A 392 -21.71 -6.59 18.82
CA GLY A 392 -21.59 -6.05 20.18
C GLY A 392 -20.63 -6.87 21.05
N CYS A 393 -20.70 -8.20 20.98
CA CYS A 393 -19.81 -9.09 21.71
C CYS A 393 -18.36 -8.99 21.24
N LEU A 394 -18.11 -8.88 19.93
CA LEU A 394 -16.77 -8.75 19.37
C LEU A 394 -16.12 -7.42 19.74
N LEU A 395 -16.89 -6.33 19.71
CA LEU A 395 -16.45 -5.00 20.15
C LEU A 395 -16.12 -4.98 21.64
N ALA A 396 -16.97 -5.58 22.48
CA ALA A 396 -16.74 -5.66 23.93
C ALA A 396 -15.50 -6.50 24.29
N LEU A 397 -15.22 -7.57 23.53
CA LEU A 397 -14.05 -8.41 23.74
C LEU A 397 -12.75 -7.69 23.32
N GLY A 398 -12.76 -6.95 22.21
CA GLY A 398 -11.59 -6.20 21.74
C GLY A 398 -11.12 -5.10 22.70
N VAL A 399 -12.05 -4.45 23.43
CA VAL A 399 -11.73 -3.41 24.42
C VAL A 399 -11.08 -3.97 25.70
N LYS A 400 -11.30 -5.26 26.01
CA LYS A 400 -10.95 -5.84 27.32
C LYS A 400 -9.61 -6.60 27.34
N VAL A 401 -8.93 -6.75 26.20
CA VAL A 401 -7.82 -7.71 26.01
C VAL A 401 -6.40 -7.10 26.03
N SER A 402 -6.21 -5.78 26.02
CA SER A 402 -4.85 -5.21 26.14
C SER A 402 -4.39 -5.17 27.62
N GLY A 403 -3.49 -6.09 27.99
CA GLY A 403 -2.84 -6.11 29.32
C GLY A 403 -1.79 -5.01 29.53
N GLU A 404 -1.38 -4.32 28.47
CA GLU A 404 -0.53 -3.13 28.52
C GLU A 404 -1.36 -1.87 28.77
N SER A 405 -0.90 -0.98 29.66
CA SER A 405 -1.53 0.33 29.82
C SER A 405 -1.01 1.27 28.73
N GLN A 406 -1.83 1.51 27.71
CA GLN A 406 -1.54 2.52 26.70
C GLN A 406 -1.47 3.90 27.36
N VAL A 407 -0.27 4.48 27.40
CA VAL A 407 0.04 5.82 27.94
C VAL A 407 -0.35 6.90 26.95
N PHE A 408 -0.14 6.63 25.66
CA PHE A 408 -0.46 7.54 24.58
C PHE A 408 -0.83 6.78 23.31
N GLY A 409 -1.75 7.35 22.55
CA GLY A 409 -2.18 6.83 21.26
C GLY A 409 -2.38 7.98 20.28
N LEU A 410 -1.78 7.86 19.11
CA LEU A 410 -1.97 8.82 18.04
C LEU A 410 -2.09 8.09 16.71
N ARG A 411 -3.03 8.52 15.89
CA ARG A 411 -3.11 8.16 14.48
C ARG A 411 -2.94 9.43 13.67
N ASN A 412 -1.95 9.44 12.81
CA ASN A 412 -1.66 10.58 11.94
C ASN A 412 -1.44 10.11 10.49
N PHE A 413 -0.77 10.97 9.72
CA PHE A 413 -0.38 10.70 8.35
C PHE A 413 0.49 9.43 8.24
N TYR A 414 1.57 9.32 8.99
CA TYR A 414 2.60 8.29 8.79
C TYR A 414 2.30 6.94 9.48
N GLY A 415 1.34 6.90 10.41
CA GLY A 415 0.76 5.64 10.88
C GLY A 415 0.04 5.74 12.21
N VAL A 416 0.05 4.62 12.94
CA VAL A 416 -0.50 4.51 14.29
C VAL A 416 0.64 4.33 15.27
N TYR A 417 0.73 5.26 16.21
CA TYR A 417 1.71 5.33 17.26
C TYR A 417 1.09 5.00 18.60
N ARG A 418 1.79 4.16 19.37
CA ARG A 418 1.43 3.84 20.74
C ARG A 418 2.66 3.99 21.64
N VAL A 419 2.42 4.57 22.81
CA VAL A 419 3.36 4.50 23.94
C VAL A 419 2.70 3.63 24.98
N GLU A 420 3.36 2.54 25.33
CA GLU A 420 2.82 1.49 26.20
C GLU A 420 3.79 1.27 27.36
N ASP A 421 3.25 1.15 28.57
CA ASP A 421 4.03 0.77 29.75
C ASP A 421 3.84 -0.72 30.04
N ASP A 422 4.93 -1.48 29.91
CA ASP A 422 5.06 -2.85 30.37
C ASP A 422 5.41 -2.83 31.86
N LYS A 423 4.36 -2.82 32.68
CA LYS A 423 4.48 -2.75 34.15
C LYS A 423 5.21 -3.96 34.75
N ALA A 424 5.16 -5.12 34.09
CA ALA A 424 5.80 -6.34 34.60
C ALA A 424 7.34 -6.23 34.52
N ASN A 425 7.85 -5.62 33.45
CA ASN A 425 9.29 -5.47 33.24
C ASN A 425 9.82 -4.06 33.57
N GLY A 426 8.95 -3.11 33.94
CA GLY A 426 9.34 -1.73 34.22
C GLY A 426 9.87 -1.01 32.98
N LEU A 427 9.28 -1.28 31.81
CA LEU A 427 9.72 -0.76 30.51
C LEU A 427 8.63 0.12 29.89
N ARG A 428 9.04 1.19 29.22
CA ARG A 428 8.20 1.95 28.31
C ARG A 428 8.60 1.69 26.87
N ARG A 429 7.62 1.44 26.01
CA ARG A 429 7.83 1.07 24.61
C ARG A 429 7.19 2.11 23.69
N PHE A 430 7.90 2.48 22.63
CA PHE A 430 7.33 3.20 21.50
C PHE A 430 7.08 2.23 20.35
N VAL A 431 5.82 2.11 19.94
CA VAL A 431 5.37 1.15 18.94
C VAL A 431 4.73 1.89 17.77
N HIS A 432 5.19 1.56 16.56
CA HIS A 432 4.59 1.99 15.29
C HIS A 432 4.14 0.76 14.51
N GLY A 433 2.84 0.63 14.29
CA GLY A 433 2.27 -0.61 13.73
C GLY A 433 2.56 -1.82 14.64
N ALA A 434 3.38 -2.75 14.14
CA ALA A 434 3.87 -3.93 14.86
C ALA A 434 5.37 -3.85 15.27
N THR A 435 6.04 -2.72 15.00
CA THR A 435 7.48 -2.56 15.24
C THR A 435 7.72 -1.72 16.49
N VAL A 436 8.61 -2.19 17.37
CA VAL A 436 9.10 -1.42 18.52
C VAL A 436 10.28 -0.57 18.06
N HIS A 437 10.12 0.76 18.09
CA HIS A 437 11.16 1.72 17.66
C HIS A 437 11.98 2.27 18.83
N GLY A 438 11.60 1.94 20.06
CA GLY A 438 12.28 2.41 21.25
C GLY A 438 11.79 1.72 22.51
N ILE A 439 12.71 1.43 23.42
CA ILE A 439 12.40 0.93 24.76
C ILE A 439 13.18 1.77 25.77
N GLN A 440 12.55 2.17 26.87
CA GLN A 440 13.23 2.87 27.96
C GLN A 440 12.94 2.17 29.28
N HIS A 441 13.99 1.99 30.09
CA HIS A 441 13.83 1.55 31.48
C HIS A 441 13.19 2.66 32.31
N LEU A 442 12.17 2.32 33.09
CA LEU A 442 11.48 3.26 33.99
C LEU A 442 12.12 3.32 35.38
N ALA A 443 13.02 2.38 35.69
CA ALA A 443 13.76 2.37 36.95
C ALA A 443 14.71 3.59 37.07
N ALA A 444 14.79 4.16 38.26
CA ALA A 444 15.63 5.32 38.54
C ALA A 444 17.12 5.00 38.25
N GLY A 445 17.79 5.87 37.50
CA GLY A 445 19.20 5.69 37.12
C GLY A 445 19.44 4.82 35.88
N GLU A 446 18.43 4.10 35.38
CA GLU A 446 18.56 3.23 34.19
C GLU A 446 18.01 3.85 32.91
N SER A 447 17.39 5.03 32.98
CA SER A 447 16.72 5.69 31.84
C SER A 447 17.62 5.97 30.64
N ARG A 448 18.94 6.07 30.86
CA ARG A 448 19.96 6.31 29.82
C ARG A 448 20.51 5.04 29.19
N LYS A 449 20.23 3.87 29.77
CA LYS A 449 20.77 2.60 29.28
C LYS A 449 20.30 2.36 27.84
N THR A 450 21.23 2.15 26.92
CA THR A 450 20.92 1.80 25.53
C THR A 450 20.15 0.48 25.45
N THR A 451 19.04 0.49 24.72
CA THR A 451 18.13 -0.65 24.56
C THR A 451 18.01 -1.06 23.09
N VAL A 452 17.11 -2.01 22.84
CA VAL A 452 16.75 -2.56 21.53
C VAL A 452 18.00 -3.11 20.84
N TYR A 453 18.38 -2.57 19.70
CA TYR A 453 19.55 -2.97 18.92
C TYR A 453 20.76 -2.04 19.15
N TYR A 454 20.62 -1.05 20.04
CA TYR A 454 21.69 -0.11 20.42
C TYR A 454 22.50 -0.56 21.61
N SER A 455 22.04 -1.61 22.32
CA SER A 455 22.68 -2.09 23.53
C SER A 455 24.18 -2.33 23.36
N LYS A 456 24.94 -2.07 24.41
CA LYS A 456 26.39 -2.25 24.44
C LYS A 456 26.81 -3.63 23.91
N GLY A 457 27.82 -3.67 23.05
CA GLY A 457 28.27 -4.90 22.38
C GLY A 457 27.42 -5.30 21.17
N SER A 458 26.44 -4.49 20.76
CA SER A 458 25.81 -4.58 19.44
C SER A 458 26.78 -4.14 18.34
N PRO A 459 26.54 -4.53 17.07
CA PRO A 459 27.38 -4.11 15.95
C PRO A 459 27.44 -2.59 15.82
N ILE A 460 26.33 -1.88 16.05
CA ILE A 460 26.33 -0.42 16.01
C ILE A 460 27.16 0.22 17.14
N SER A 461 27.06 -0.31 18.37
CA SER A 461 27.91 0.12 19.49
C SER A 461 29.39 -0.05 19.13
N GLU A 462 29.77 -1.16 18.50
CA GLU A 462 31.14 -1.39 18.04
C GLU A 462 31.59 -0.38 16.96
N VAL A 463 30.73 -0.02 16.01
CA VAL A 463 31.04 1.03 15.03
C VAL A 463 31.30 2.36 15.73
N LEU A 464 30.41 2.80 16.61
CA LEU A 464 30.51 4.09 17.31
C LEU A 464 31.74 4.15 18.22
N GLU A 465 32.15 3.02 18.81
CA GLU A 465 33.38 2.92 19.60
C GLU A 465 34.65 2.94 18.72
N THR A 466 34.61 2.26 17.57
CA THR A 466 35.78 2.09 16.70
C THR A 466 35.99 3.22 15.69
N PHE A 467 34.97 4.05 15.47
CA PHE A 467 34.96 5.23 14.59
C PHE A 467 34.37 6.44 15.35
N PRO A 468 35.20 7.17 16.13
CA PRO A 468 34.73 8.29 16.93
C PRO A 468 34.41 9.50 16.03
N ALA A 469 33.16 9.61 15.60
CA ALA A 469 32.64 10.74 14.84
C ALA A 469 32.44 11.98 15.73
N ARG A 470 32.72 13.19 15.20
CA ARG A 470 32.37 14.46 15.84
C ARG A 470 31.03 15.00 15.34
N SER A 471 30.69 14.67 14.10
CA SER A 471 29.47 15.10 13.40
C SER A 471 28.75 13.89 12.84
N VAL A 472 27.54 13.64 13.32
CA VAL A 472 26.68 12.50 12.96
C VAL A 472 25.40 13.00 12.33
N GLY A 473 25.09 12.55 11.12
CA GLY A 473 23.77 12.70 10.51
C GLY A 473 23.00 11.40 10.67
N ALA A 474 21.82 11.42 11.29
CA ALA A 474 21.02 10.25 11.60
C ALA A 474 19.68 10.30 10.84
N VAL A 475 19.41 9.31 10.00
CA VAL A 475 18.14 9.14 9.29
C VAL A 475 17.26 8.21 10.12
N GLY A 476 16.12 8.75 10.58
CA GLY A 476 15.27 8.12 11.59
C GLY A 476 15.66 8.52 13.01
N LEU A 477 14.67 8.84 13.85
CA LEU A 477 14.85 9.23 15.25
C LEU A 477 14.51 8.09 16.22
N GLY A 478 13.42 7.37 15.96
CA GLY A 478 12.80 6.48 16.94
C GLY A 478 12.43 7.27 18.20
N VAL A 479 13.05 6.93 19.33
CA VAL A 479 12.95 7.71 20.58
C VAL A 479 14.26 8.35 21.02
N GLY A 480 15.28 8.34 20.15
CA GLY A 480 16.60 8.91 20.44
C GLY A 480 17.60 7.96 21.13
N VAL A 481 17.33 6.65 21.19
CA VAL A 481 18.25 5.68 21.83
C VAL A 481 19.66 5.73 21.22
N SER A 482 19.76 6.01 19.92
CA SER A 482 21.01 6.08 19.17
C SER A 482 22.02 7.08 19.70
N CYS A 483 21.56 8.17 20.31
CA CYS A 483 22.44 9.19 20.89
C CYS A 483 22.61 9.06 22.41
N ALA A 484 22.06 8.02 23.05
CA ALA A 484 22.13 7.88 24.51
C ALA A 484 23.57 7.80 25.04
N ASP A 485 24.46 7.10 24.31
CA ASP A 485 25.88 6.96 24.62
C ASP A 485 26.78 7.95 23.85
N ALA A 486 26.19 9.00 23.24
CA ALA A 486 26.96 9.98 22.50
C ALA A 486 27.90 10.78 23.42
N LYS A 487 29.13 11.02 22.96
CA LYS A 487 30.14 11.74 23.75
C LYS A 487 29.87 13.24 23.75
N ALA A 488 30.19 13.90 24.86
CA ALA A 488 30.17 15.35 24.94
C ALA A 488 31.04 15.99 23.84
N GLY A 489 30.55 17.09 23.25
CA GLY A 489 31.22 17.77 22.13
C GLY A 489 30.99 17.13 20.75
N THR A 490 30.18 16.08 20.66
CA THR A 490 29.65 15.59 19.37
C THR A 490 28.36 16.30 18.98
N GLU A 491 28.09 16.40 17.69
CA GLU A 491 26.86 16.94 17.12
C GLU A 491 26.09 15.82 16.42
N TRP A 492 24.79 15.73 16.70
CA TRP A 492 23.85 14.80 16.09
C TRP A 492 22.73 15.57 15.41
N VAL A 493 22.58 15.37 14.10
CA VAL A 493 21.49 15.93 13.30
C VAL A 493 20.59 14.78 12.85
N PHE A 494 19.39 14.70 13.42
CA PHE A 494 18.37 13.74 13.06
C PHE A 494 17.51 14.26 11.91
N TYR A 495 17.25 13.41 10.92
CA TYR A 495 16.27 13.60 9.87
C TYR A 495 15.11 12.64 10.11
N GLU A 496 14.04 13.16 10.70
CA GLU A 496 12.86 12.38 11.08
C GLU A 496 11.71 12.71 10.12
N LEU A 497 11.12 11.69 9.51
CA LEU A 497 10.04 11.90 8.54
C LEU A 497 8.81 12.55 9.20
N ASP A 498 8.51 12.16 10.44
CA ASP A 498 7.29 12.53 11.13
C ASP A 498 7.51 13.47 12.34
N PRO A 499 7.00 14.71 12.33
CA PRO A 499 7.08 15.60 13.48
C PRO A 499 6.42 15.06 14.76
N ASP A 500 5.42 14.19 14.65
CA ASP A 500 4.79 13.58 15.83
C ASP A 500 5.72 12.57 16.51
N VAL A 501 6.66 11.95 15.79
CA VAL A 501 7.70 11.08 16.39
C VAL A 501 8.67 11.90 17.23
N GLU A 502 9.05 13.10 16.77
CA GLU A 502 9.86 14.02 17.58
C GLU A 502 9.11 14.43 18.86
N MET A 503 7.83 14.80 18.73
CA MET A 503 6.99 15.11 19.89
C MET A 503 6.95 13.93 20.88
N ILE A 504 6.76 12.71 20.39
CA ILE A 504 6.71 11.52 21.23
C ILE A 504 8.05 11.30 21.96
N ALA A 505 9.17 11.37 21.22
CA ALA A 505 10.52 11.19 21.75
C ALA A 505 10.84 12.20 22.86
N ARG A 506 10.42 13.46 22.71
CA ARG A 506 10.66 14.51 23.71
C ARG A 506 9.72 14.46 24.91
N LYS A 507 8.46 14.03 24.71
CA LYS A 507 7.42 14.09 25.75
C LYS A 507 7.36 12.82 26.61
N TYR A 508 7.60 11.65 26.04
CA TYR A 508 7.38 10.37 26.71
C TYR A 508 8.67 9.61 27.05
N PHE A 509 9.81 10.05 26.50
CA PHE A 509 11.14 9.45 26.67
C PHE A 509 12.15 10.53 27.09
N THR A 510 13.30 10.13 27.65
CA THR A 510 14.31 11.06 28.17
C THR A 510 15.61 11.09 27.37
N PHE A 511 15.83 10.15 26.43
CA PHE A 511 17.10 10.02 25.69
C PHE A 511 17.61 11.31 25.06
N LEU A 512 16.73 12.09 24.40
CA LEU A 512 17.14 13.36 23.77
C LEU A 512 17.49 14.46 24.78
N ALA A 513 16.81 14.47 25.93
CA ALA A 513 17.05 15.46 26.98
C ALA A 513 18.31 15.12 27.80
N ASP A 514 18.58 13.82 27.98
CA ASP A 514 19.72 13.28 28.71
C ASP A 514 21.00 13.13 27.85
N CYS A 515 20.90 13.33 26.54
CA CYS A 515 22.01 13.17 25.61
C CYS A 515 23.11 14.21 25.89
N ALA A 516 24.36 13.75 26.02
CA ALA A 516 25.50 14.64 26.24
C ALA A 516 25.95 15.40 24.96
N ALA A 517 25.43 15.02 23.80
CA ALA A 517 25.74 15.63 22.52
C ALA A 517 24.82 16.82 22.20
N SER A 518 25.24 17.68 21.27
CA SER A 518 24.36 18.69 20.68
C SER A 518 23.40 18.00 19.72
N VAL A 519 22.10 17.99 20.03
CA VAL A 519 21.07 17.32 19.22
C VAL A 519 20.21 18.33 18.47
N LYS A 520 20.11 18.16 17.16
CA LYS A 520 19.16 18.87 16.29
C LYS A 520 18.26 17.86 15.59
N VAL A 521 16.96 18.13 15.53
CA VAL A 521 16.00 17.31 14.76
C VAL A 521 15.45 18.18 13.63
N ILE A 522 15.47 17.63 12.41
CA ILE A 522 14.95 18.24 11.19
C ILE A 522 13.86 17.31 10.67
N THR A 523 12.64 17.81 10.60
CA THR A 523 11.50 17.01 10.16
C THR A 523 11.34 16.98 8.63
N GLY A 524 10.78 15.89 8.11
CA GLY A 524 10.57 15.63 6.68
C GLY A 524 11.50 14.58 6.08
N ASP A 525 11.29 14.25 4.81
CA ASP A 525 12.03 13.18 4.13
C ASP A 525 13.56 13.41 4.20
N ALA A 526 14.27 12.37 4.64
CA ALA A 526 15.70 12.44 4.89
C ALA A 526 16.51 12.66 3.60
N ARG A 527 16.14 12.04 2.49
CA ARG A 527 16.87 12.24 1.21
C ARG A 527 16.68 13.66 0.70
N VAL A 528 15.46 14.20 0.81
CA VAL A 528 15.17 15.60 0.45
C VAL A 528 15.93 16.58 1.32
N ASN A 529 16.04 16.34 2.63
CA ASN A 529 16.78 17.22 3.52
C ASN A 529 18.31 17.09 3.36
N LEU A 530 18.83 15.88 3.14
CA LEU A 530 20.25 15.66 2.83
C LEU A 530 20.68 16.29 1.50
N LEU A 531 19.77 16.50 0.54
CA LEU A 531 20.05 17.29 -0.66
C LEU A 531 20.39 18.76 -0.35
N LYS A 532 19.94 19.30 0.78
CA LYS A 532 20.17 20.69 1.18
C LYS A 532 21.43 20.87 2.03
N GLU A 533 21.97 19.79 2.59
CA GLU A 533 23.21 19.82 3.38
C GLU A 533 24.43 20.07 2.49
N PRO A 534 25.51 20.69 3.01
CA PRO A 534 26.74 20.86 2.26
C PRO A 534 27.51 19.54 2.10
N ASP A 535 28.38 19.47 1.09
CA ASP A 535 29.32 18.36 0.93
C ASP A 535 30.28 18.26 2.13
N GLY A 536 30.66 17.05 2.51
CA GLY A 536 31.58 16.83 3.63
C GLY A 536 31.04 17.25 5.02
N ARG A 537 29.71 17.36 5.18
CA ARG A 537 29.07 17.80 6.42
C ARG A 537 29.29 16.85 7.61
N PHE A 538 29.31 15.54 7.37
CA PHE A 538 29.27 14.51 8.42
C PHE A 538 30.50 13.61 8.40
N ASP A 539 30.93 13.16 9.59
CA ASP A 539 31.91 12.06 9.71
C ASP A 539 31.23 10.71 9.53
N LEU A 540 30.02 10.59 10.09
CA LEU A 540 29.21 9.37 10.06
C LEU A 540 27.77 9.68 9.66
N LEU A 541 27.25 8.91 8.72
CA LEU A 541 25.82 8.86 8.39
C LEU A 541 25.23 7.59 8.94
N TYR A 542 24.30 7.74 9.87
CA TYR A 542 23.56 6.67 10.53
C TYR A 542 22.21 6.54 9.84
N LEU A 543 21.86 5.37 9.31
CA LEU A 543 20.62 5.16 8.58
C LEU A 543 19.78 4.05 9.20
N ASP A 544 18.76 4.46 9.95
CA ASP A 544 17.85 3.61 10.72
C ASP A 544 16.39 3.92 10.40
N ALA A 545 16.11 3.97 9.10
CA ALA A 545 14.76 4.06 8.56
C ALA A 545 14.25 2.72 8.01
N PHE A 546 14.99 1.63 8.23
CA PHE A 546 14.78 0.34 7.55
C PHE A 546 14.34 -0.79 8.49
N THR A 547 13.93 -0.47 9.71
CA THR A 547 13.49 -1.46 10.70
C THR A 547 12.07 -1.91 10.49
N GLY A 548 11.87 -3.23 10.55
CA GLY A 548 10.54 -3.83 10.57
C GLY A 548 9.96 -4.00 9.16
N GLY A 549 8.75 -3.46 8.97
CA GLY A 549 7.98 -3.62 7.74
C GLY A 549 8.46 -2.71 6.62
N SER A 550 8.17 -1.41 6.68
CA SER A 550 8.31 -0.50 5.55
C SER A 550 9.75 -0.03 5.33
N VAL A 551 10.43 -0.58 4.32
CA VAL A 551 11.76 -0.13 3.89
C VAL A 551 11.58 0.91 2.77
N PRO A 552 11.92 2.19 2.98
CA PRO A 552 11.83 3.20 1.93
C PRO A 552 12.88 2.97 0.84
N PHE A 553 12.45 2.38 -0.28
CA PHE A 553 13.35 1.97 -1.38
C PHE A 553 14.16 3.13 -1.97
N HIS A 554 13.61 4.35 -1.99
CA HIS A 554 14.30 5.53 -2.50
C HIS A 554 15.49 5.95 -1.64
N LEU A 555 15.67 5.39 -0.43
CA LEU A 555 16.84 5.65 0.42
C LEU A 555 17.99 4.65 0.20
N ILE A 556 17.81 3.60 -0.60
CA ILE A 556 18.80 2.52 -0.81
C ILE A 556 19.23 2.33 -2.27
N THR A 557 18.92 3.29 -3.14
CA THR A 557 19.35 3.29 -4.54
C THR A 557 20.79 3.75 -4.69
N SER A 558 21.43 3.42 -5.81
CA SER A 558 22.77 3.91 -6.13
C SER A 558 22.85 5.45 -6.13
N GLU A 559 21.80 6.15 -6.57
CA GLU A 559 21.69 7.60 -6.50
C GLU A 559 21.68 8.11 -5.06
N ALA A 560 20.90 7.48 -4.18
CA ALA A 560 20.85 7.82 -2.76
C ALA A 560 22.22 7.62 -2.09
N LEU A 561 22.90 6.49 -2.35
CA LEU A 561 24.21 6.23 -1.75
C LEU A 561 25.30 7.17 -2.27
N ARG A 562 25.24 7.61 -3.55
CA ARG A 562 26.12 8.66 -4.07
C ARG A 562 25.88 10.00 -3.37
N LEU A 563 24.61 10.37 -3.15
CA LEU A 563 24.27 11.55 -2.36
C LEU A 563 24.85 11.44 -0.95
N TYR A 564 24.63 10.34 -0.24
CA TYR A 564 25.16 10.15 1.12
C TYR A 564 26.67 10.24 1.15
N SER A 565 27.35 9.64 0.16
CA SER A 565 28.80 9.73 0.04
C SER A 565 29.30 11.16 -0.16
N SER A 566 28.56 12.02 -0.86
CA SER A 566 28.94 13.44 -1.04
C SER A 566 28.81 14.25 0.26
N ARG A 567 27.87 13.88 1.14
CA ARG A 567 27.67 14.54 2.44
C ARG A 567 28.63 14.05 3.53
N LEU A 568 29.38 12.98 3.27
CA LEU A 568 30.42 12.47 4.15
C LEU A 568 31.76 13.14 3.88
N LYS A 569 32.53 13.39 4.94
CA LYS A 569 33.94 13.79 4.82
C LYS A 569 34.77 12.68 4.15
N PRO A 570 35.95 13.00 3.59
CA PRO A 570 36.88 11.98 3.11
C PRO A 570 37.15 10.92 4.18
N GLY A 571 36.88 9.66 3.84
CA GLY A 571 37.02 8.53 4.77
C GLY A 571 35.88 8.35 5.78
N GLY A 572 34.83 9.16 5.67
CA GLY A 572 33.59 9.04 6.45
C GLY A 572 32.86 7.72 6.18
N VAL A 573 31.93 7.40 7.08
CA VAL A 573 31.29 6.08 7.12
C VAL A 573 29.77 6.21 7.10
N MET A 574 29.10 5.42 6.26
CA MET A 574 27.66 5.25 6.34
C MET A 574 27.33 3.88 6.94
N VAL A 575 26.38 3.84 7.86
CA VAL A 575 25.98 2.63 8.58
C VAL A 575 24.47 2.46 8.48
N PHE A 576 24.06 1.31 7.97
CA PHE A 576 22.69 0.95 7.70
C PHE A 576 22.25 -0.10 8.70
N HIS A 577 21.16 0.18 9.41
CA HIS A 577 20.41 -0.87 10.07
C HIS A 577 19.60 -1.61 9.00
N VAL A 578 19.72 -2.93 8.89
CA VAL A 578 19.12 -3.71 7.79
C VAL A 578 18.22 -4.86 8.27
N SER A 579 17.78 -4.79 9.53
CA SER A 579 16.87 -5.76 10.14
C SER A 579 15.45 -5.63 9.59
N ALA A 580 15.19 -6.32 8.47
CA ALA A 580 13.89 -6.38 7.82
C ALA A 580 13.29 -7.80 7.88
N ASN A 581 11.98 -7.89 8.10
CA ASN A 581 11.28 -9.17 8.27
C ASN A 581 11.13 -9.95 6.96
N PHE A 582 10.89 -9.25 5.84
CA PHE A 582 10.50 -9.86 4.56
C PHE A 582 11.48 -9.61 3.42
N LEU A 583 12.43 -8.68 3.60
CA LEU A 583 13.38 -8.29 2.57
C LEU A 583 14.81 -8.57 3.03
N ASP A 584 15.59 -9.21 2.16
CA ASP A 584 17.03 -9.32 2.28
C ASP A 584 17.68 -8.06 1.68
N LEU A 585 17.88 -7.07 2.56
CA LEU A 585 18.42 -5.76 2.19
C LEU A 585 19.94 -5.77 2.00
N VAL A 586 20.64 -6.73 2.60
CA VAL A 586 22.10 -6.83 2.59
C VAL A 586 22.66 -6.84 1.16
N PRO A 587 22.26 -7.77 0.26
CA PRO A 587 22.75 -7.78 -1.12
C PRO A 587 22.25 -6.60 -1.95
N VAL A 588 21.09 -6.03 -1.61
CA VAL A 588 20.53 -4.86 -2.30
C VAL A 588 21.41 -3.63 -2.03
N ILE A 589 21.62 -3.29 -0.76
CA ILE A 589 22.43 -2.14 -0.36
C ILE A 589 23.89 -2.36 -0.75
N ALA A 590 24.43 -3.57 -0.63
CA ALA A 590 25.79 -3.87 -1.09
C ALA A 590 25.96 -3.67 -2.60
N GLY A 591 24.99 -4.08 -3.42
CA GLY A 591 24.98 -3.82 -4.86
C GLY A 591 24.91 -2.33 -5.20
N SER A 592 24.00 -1.61 -4.54
CA SER A 592 23.87 -0.15 -4.69
C SER A 592 25.15 0.59 -4.27
N ALA A 593 25.78 0.15 -3.18
CA ALA A 593 27.02 0.71 -2.65
C ALA A 593 28.19 0.48 -3.60
N GLY A 594 28.32 -0.73 -4.15
CA GLY A 594 29.33 -1.05 -5.15
C GLY A 594 29.22 -0.17 -6.40
N ALA A 595 28.00 0.05 -6.89
CA ALA A 595 27.73 0.96 -8.01
C ALA A 595 27.99 2.45 -7.68
N ALA A 596 27.95 2.82 -6.39
CA ALA A 596 28.37 4.13 -5.90
C ALA A 596 29.88 4.21 -5.59
N GLY A 597 30.66 3.17 -5.86
CA GLY A 597 32.12 3.14 -5.62
C GLY A 597 32.53 2.84 -4.17
N LEU A 598 31.61 2.33 -3.35
CA LEU A 598 31.84 2.03 -1.93
C LEU A 598 32.05 0.53 -1.71
N GLN A 599 32.76 0.19 -0.63
CA GLN A 599 32.91 -1.19 -0.17
C GLN A 599 32.15 -1.40 1.14
N THR A 600 31.64 -2.62 1.34
CA THR A 600 30.74 -2.92 2.45
C THR A 600 31.28 -3.99 3.40
N ARG A 601 30.83 -3.90 4.66
CA ARG A 601 30.99 -4.92 5.70
C ARG A 601 29.67 -5.13 6.41
N TYR A 602 29.42 -6.36 6.83
CA TYR A 602 28.16 -6.79 7.41
C TYR A 602 28.38 -7.60 8.69
N LYS A 603 27.51 -7.42 9.67
CA LYS A 603 27.53 -8.18 10.93
C LYS A 603 26.12 -8.32 11.51
N VAL A 604 25.87 -9.45 12.16
CA VAL A 604 24.60 -9.79 12.82
C VAL A 604 24.83 -9.95 14.31
N SER A 605 23.87 -9.53 15.11
CA SER A 605 23.75 -9.89 16.52
C SER A 605 22.50 -10.73 16.76
N SER A 606 22.67 -11.83 17.49
CA SER A 606 21.56 -12.69 17.92
C SER A 606 20.68 -12.01 18.97
N PHE A 607 19.44 -12.49 19.07
CA PHE A 607 18.51 -12.12 20.12
C PHE A 607 19.00 -12.69 21.46
N ASP A 608 18.90 -11.88 22.52
CA ASP A 608 19.17 -12.32 23.90
C ASP A 608 17.84 -12.51 24.61
N PRO A 609 17.38 -13.76 24.85
CA PRO A 609 16.10 -14.02 25.50
C PRO A 609 16.08 -13.63 26.98
N SER A 610 17.24 -13.33 27.59
CA SER A 610 17.34 -12.94 29.00
C SER A 610 17.17 -11.45 29.26
N ASP A 611 17.26 -10.61 28.21
CA ASP A 611 17.07 -9.16 28.30
C ASP A 611 15.86 -8.71 27.46
N PRO A 612 14.69 -8.47 28.08
CA PRO A 612 13.48 -8.06 27.37
C PRO A 612 13.61 -6.69 26.69
N ALA A 613 14.62 -5.90 27.02
CA ALA A 613 14.92 -4.64 26.36
C ALA A 613 15.82 -4.80 25.13
N ARG A 614 16.50 -5.94 24.93
CA ARG A 614 17.42 -6.18 23.80
C ARG A 614 16.74 -6.89 22.63
N ARG A 615 17.14 -6.56 21.40
CA ARG A 615 16.64 -7.20 20.16
C ARG A 615 17.80 -7.59 19.25
N SER A 616 17.60 -8.62 18.41
CA SER A 616 18.56 -8.98 17.35
C SER A 616 18.67 -7.86 16.33
N SER A 617 19.82 -7.78 15.65
CA SER A 617 20.02 -6.76 14.62
C SER A 617 21.02 -7.18 13.55
N GLU A 618 20.79 -6.71 12.34
CA GLU A 618 21.62 -6.88 11.17
C GLU A 618 22.14 -5.49 10.75
N TRP A 619 23.45 -5.33 10.59
CA TRP A 619 24.08 -4.03 10.30
C TRP A 619 25.02 -4.12 9.11
N LEU A 620 24.96 -3.11 8.25
CA LEU A 620 25.84 -2.97 7.10
C LEU A 620 26.57 -1.63 7.13
N VAL A 621 27.90 -1.66 7.06
CA VAL A 621 28.76 -0.49 6.91
C VAL A 621 29.15 -0.34 5.45
N ALA A 622 29.09 0.87 4.90
CA ALA A 622 29.65 1.19 3.58
C ALA A 622 30.59 2.39 3.66
N THR A 623 31.76 2.31 3.02
CA THR A 623 32.73 3.41 2.97
C THR A 623 33.77 3.16 1.87
N SER A 624 34.47 4.23 1.45
CA SER A 624 35.70 4.15 0.65
C SER A 624 36.95 3.91 1.51
N ASN A 625 36.84 4.01 2.84
CA ASN A 625 37.95 3.85 3.79
C ASN A 625 38.38 2.38 3.96
N ARG A 626 39.34 1.95 3.12
CA ARG A 626 39.87 0.58 3.13
C ARG A 626 40.53 0.20 4.46
N ALA A 627 41.18 1.14 5.15
CA ALA A 627 41.83 0.87 6.43
C ALA A 627 40.80 0.53 7.51
N TYR A 628 39.70 1.30 7.58
CA TYR A 628 38.62 1.04 8.52
C TYR A 628 37.89 -0.28 8.22
N LEU A 629 37.66 -0.61 6.94
CA LEU A 629 37.05 -1.89 6.56
C LEU A 629 37.91 -3.10 6.97
N ARG A 630 39.25 -2.99 6.93
CA ARG A 630 40.14 -4.04 7.44
C ARG A 630 40.05 -4.19 8.96
N LYS A 631 39.97 -3.07 9.69
CA LYS A 631 39.75 -3.07 11.15
C LYS A 631 38.45 -3.78 11.50
N LEU A 632 37.35 -3.44 10.84
CA LEU A 632 36.05 -4.11 11.03
C LEU A 632 36.12 -5.62 10.74
N SER A 633 36.81 -6.03 9.67
CA SER A 633 37.01 -7.45 9.39
C SER A 633 37.77 -8.19 10.49
N GLY A 634 38.74 -7.54 11.14
CA GLY A 634 39.40 -8.09 12.32
C GLY A 634 38.45 -8.34 13.49
N ASN A 635 37.33 -7.63 13.57
CA ASN A 635 36.29 -7.77 14.59
C ASN A 635 35.11 -8.66 14.15
N GLY A 636 35.32 -9.51 13.14
CA GLY A 636 34.31 -10.46 12.68
C GLY A 636 33.24 -9.90 11.75
N TRP A 637 33.43 -8.69 11.19
CA TRP A 637 32.57 -8.20 10.12
C TRP A 637 32.95 -8.83 8.78
N THR A 638 31.98 -9.40 8.08
CA THR A 638 32.20 -10.12 6.83
C THR A 638 31.85 -9.26 5.61
N LYS A 639 32.38 -9.62 4.45
CA LYS A 639 31.95 -9.00 3.19
C LYS A 639 30.63 -9.67 2.78
N PRO A 640 29.54 -8.92 2.53
CA PRO A 640 28.28 -9.51 2.08
C PRO A 640 28.42 -10.09 0.67
N GLU A 641 27.74 -11.21 0.42
CA GLU A 641 27.63 -11.80 -0.90
C GLU A 641 26.58 -11.05 -1.73
N VAL A 642 26.93 -10.68 -2.96
CA VAL A 642 25.99 -10.10 -3.91
C VAL A 642 25.80 -11.12 -5.03
N PRO A 643 24.59 -11.72 -5.18
CA PRO A 643 24.35 -12.73 -6.20
C PRO A 643 24.71 -12.26 -7.61
N ALA A 644 25.36 -13.14 -8.39
CA ALA A 644 25.77 -12.84 -9.75
C ALA A 644 24.56 -12.43 -10.63
N GLY A 645 24.74 -11.42 -11.49
CA GLY A 645 23.68 -10.92 -12.37
C GLY A 645 22.57 -10.12 -11.66
N ARG A 646 22.72 -9.80 -10.36
CA ARG A 646 21.83 -8.88 -9.65
C ARG A 646 22.17 -7.44 -10.05
N ARG A 647 21.26 -6.80 -10.78
CA ARG A 647 21.40 -5.39 -11.15
C ARG A 647 21.20 -4.51 -9.90
N PRO A 648 22.08 -3.52 -9.64
CA PRO A 648 21.90 -2.57 -8.55
C PRO A 648 20.55 -1.85 -8.65
N TRP A 649 19.97 -1.50 -7.51
CA TRP A 649 18.75 -0.71 -7.51
C TRP A 649 19.09 0.75 -7.80
N THR A 650 18.28 1.35 -8.67
CA THR A 650 18.38 2.76 -9.07
C THR A 650 17.01 3.40 -8.89
N ASP A 651 16.93 4.72 -8.95
CA ASP A 651 15.63 5.40 -8.91
C ASP A 651 14.69 4.97 -10.07
N ASP A 652 15.25 4.49 -11.20
CA ASP A 652 14.51 4.04 -12.38
C ASP A 652 14.34 2.50 -12.45
N TYR A 653 14.95 1.73 -11.54
CA TYR A 653 14.92 0.26 -11.57
C TYR A 653 15.01 -0.38 -10.20
N ARG A 654 14.12 -1.35 -9.92
CA ARG A 654 14.18 -2.19 -8.74
C ARG A 654 13.62 -3.58 -9.03
N ASN A 655 14.05 -4.57 -8.24
CA ASN A 655 13.55 -5.94 -8.34
C ASN A 655 13.25 -6.47 -6.94
N VAL A 656 12.02 -6.24 -6.48
CA VAL A 656 11.55 -6.61 -5.14
C VAL A 656 11.51 -8.14 -4.97
N LEU A 657 11.11 -8.89 -6.01
CA LEU A 657 11.01 -10.34 -5.96
C LEU A 657 12.33 -11.03 -5.61
N LYS A 658 13.45 -10.56 -6.17
CA LYS A 658 14.79 -11.07 -5.84
C LYS A 658 15.27 -10.65 -4.45
N ALA A 659 14.59 -9.70 -3.81
CA ALA A 659 14.90 -9.22 -2.47
C ALA A 659 14.04 -9.86 -1.38
N LEU A 660 13.07 -10.72 -1.70
CA LEU A 660 12.28 -11.42 -0.69
C LEU A 660 13.13 -12.46 0.07
N LYS A 661 12.98 -12.50 1.40
CA LYS A 661 13.45 -13.61 2.24
C LYS A 661 12.48 -14.79 2.00
N TRP A 662 12.96 -15.85 1.35
CA TRP A 662 12.17 -17.05 1.03
C TRP A 662 12.23 -18.09 2.14
#